data_AF-A0A7W0G1X9-F1
#
_entry.id   AF-A0A7W0G1X9-F1
#
_cell.length_a   1.000
_cell.length_b   1.000
_cell.length_c   1.000
_cell.angle_alpha   90.00
_cell.angle_beta   90.00
_cell.angle_gamma   90.00
#
_symmetry.space_group_name_H-M   'P 1'
#
loop_
_entity.id
_entity.type
_entity.pdbx_description
1 polymer ?
#
loop_
_entity_poly.entity_id
_entity_poly.type
_entity_poly.pdbx_seq_one_letter_code
_entity_poly.pdbx_strand_id
1 'polypeptide(L)'
;LRVRDEATNQQFPAADPRGDLANAFSSRVHGDPFTPILPAYEKDQTVVRLIQGAQEEQHVFNLHGYKWFFQPGTPEDPASVNNSGYRNGQQIGISEHFEFYLNQPPAPDVPPATTDSGATKPYLIRRRFVDHLYSSAATDNLWDGQWGILRVYNSWQTGGVTVSDGGDTPAGAPAPASQQESEVTVADPADPDANDTIRLARLPNNPAPTSPPPEYQGTTTAASGPNTIIEPPQPEIQPVCPEVQRKYGVTAILARDLLPSHEVVYNKRSRLVDPNAILLVNDEQLGELKEGTREPEPLILRAAAGECVEVTLTNNLPDVPPENNSWNMMPMIVERFNFNQVRTSNRVGLHSQLVAVNTYLDDGASVGFNPDSTAAPNGGTKTYRWYAGDRYGYPDGTVQLTPIEFGSTGIRDMGDAIKHASHGSIGALVIEPLNSNWKVDPLSNAAANIYDTASGSQIFREFVVLYQTDLSLQQRGSRGGFASGLKALRNMADTDDSEDSGMKAFNYKTEPLWGRLGVPITTPPIGGPDHPGPSINDFDLTNILSSTQPNPGCGPACGDPETPIFEAQSGQAVRFRVLDVAGHPRQHGFTIFGHHWQFEPWQNHSRIQGNNPFTFEIGSESGIAPTRHVNILTTAGGIFGKPGDYLYRTQEAMQFTYGGLWGIFRVASPPPGPCDHCKGDPSCDCNPPADYGDTVLRPEPQQKQ
;
A
#
# COMPACT_ATOMS: atom_id res chain seq x y z
N LEU A 1 5.18 18.12 27.84
CA LEU A 1 6.40 17.29 27.73
C LEU A 1 7.47 18.13 27.05
N ARG A 2 8.73 18.07 27.49
CA ARG A 2 9.85 18.71 26.80
C ARG A 2 10.81 17.63 26.35
N VAL A 3 11.10 17.54 25.06
CA VAL A 3 12.10 16.59 24.53
C VAL A 3 13.47 17.19 24.77
N ARG A 4 14.38 16.44 25.40
CA ARG A 4 15.76 16.88 25.65
C ARG A 4 16.65 16.25 24.59
N ASP A 5 17.35 17.08 23.85
CA ASP A 5 18.50 16.66 23.06
C ASP A 5 19.62 16.25 24.03
N GLU A 6 20.09 15.00 23.97
CA GLU A 6 21.10 14.48 24.89
C GLU A 6 22.50 15.05 24.63
N ALA A 7 22.79 15.47 23.39
CA ALA A 7 24.08 16.05 23.02
C ALA A 7 24.17 17.54 23.38
N THR A 8 23.07 18.29 23.20
CA THR A 8 23.05 19.75 23.44
C THR A 8 22.37 20.15 24.75
N ASN A 9 21.71 19.20 25.43
CA ASN A 9 20.91 19.39 26.64
C ASN A 9 19.72 20.38 26.43
N GLN A 10 19.43 20.73 25.17
CA GLN A 10 18.39 21.69 24.80
C GLN A 10 17.00 21.04 24.94
N GLN A 11 16.04 21.79 25.47
CA GLN A 11 14.67 21.33 25.66
C GLN A 11 13.74 21.94 24.62
N PHE A 12 13.01 21.09 23.91
CA PHE A 12 12.02 21.50 22.90
C PHE A 12 10.59 21.33 23.43
N PRO A 13 9.66 22.24 23.10
CA PRO A 13 8.26 22.08 23.46
C PRO A 13 7.65 20.84 22.79
N ALA A 14 6.67 20.19 23.42
CA ALA A 14 5.97 19.05 22.81
C ALA A 14 5.24 19.38 21.49
N ALA A 15 5.00 20.67 21.22
CA ALA A 15 4.40 21.15 19.97
C ALA A 15 5.47 21.56 18.93
N ASP A 16 6.74 21.23 19.16
CA ASP A 16 7.80 21.49 18.19
C ASP A 16 7.55 20.64 16.93
N PRO A 17 7.51 21.24 15.72
CA PRO A 17 7.25 20.52 14.49
C PRO A 17 8.27 19.40 14.22
N ARG A 18 9.48 19.48 14.78
CA ARG A 18 10.51 18.43 14.68
C ARG A 18 10.16 17.14 15.42
N GLY A 19 9.23 17.19 16.37
CA GLY A 19 8.78 16.02 17.12
C GLY A 19 7.50 15.39 16.56
N ASP A 20 6.94 15.95 15.48
CA ASP A 20 5.73 15.45 14.84
C ASP A 20 6.08 14.50 13.70
N LEU A 21 5.52 13.29 13.71
CA LEU A 21 5.83 12.27 12.72
C LEU A 21 5.39 12.63 11.29
N ALA A 22 4.46 13.58 11.12
CA ALA A 22 4.13 14.13 9.82
C ALA A 22 5.33 14.80 9.13
N ASN A 23 6.29 15.28 9.92
CA ASN A 23 7.48 16.00 9.44
C ASN A 23 8.74 15.12 9.44
N ALA A 24 8.65 13.82 9.77
CA ALA A 24 9.81 12.96 9.95
C ALA A 24 10.76 12.92 8.74
N PHE A 25 10.21 13.07 7.53
CA PHE A 25 10.96 13.05 6.27
C PHE A 25 11.22 14.45 5.68
N SER A 26 10.89 15.52 6.43
CA SER A 26 10.96 16.90 5.94
C SER A 26 12.35 17.51 6.09
N SER A 27 13.03 17.74 4.98
CA SER A 27 14.32 18.44 4.96
C SER A 27 14.22 19.92 5.29
N ARG A 28 13.01 20.50 5.21
CA ARG A 28 12.72 21.86 5.71
C ARG A 28 12.81 21.95 7.23
N VAL A 29 12.51 20.85 7.91
CA VAL A 29 12.45 20.77 9.37
C VAL A 29 13.75 20.21 9.94
N HIS A 30 14.34 19.21 9.29
CA HIS A 30 15.49 18.45 9.79
C HIS A 30 16.80 18.65 8.99
N GLY A 31 16.75 19.26 7.80
CA GLY A 31 17.82 19.15 6.81
C GLY A 31 17.73 17.85 6.00
N ASP A 32 18.59 17.71 4.97
CA ASP A 32 18.70 16.45 4.23
C ASP A 32 19.11 15.30 5.18
N PRO A 33 18.57 14.07 5.00
CA PRO A 33 18.95 12.92 5.82
C PRO A 33 20.40 12.50 5.57
N PHE A 34 20.97 11.77 6.54
CA PHE A 34 22.33 11.20 6.40
C PHE A 34 22.38 9.97 5.49
N THR A 35 21.24 9.35 5.20
CA THR A 35 21.14 8.33 4.17
C THR A 35 21.44 8.93 2.79
N PRO A 36 21.98 8.17 1.84
CA PRO A 36 22.35 8.71 0.53
C PRO A 36 21.22 9.48 -0.15
N ILE A 37 21.51 10.69 -0.62
CA ILE A 37 20.62 11.40 -1.54
C ILE A 37 20.91 10.86 -2.93
N LEU A 38 20.02 10.02 -3.47
CA LEU A 38 20.16 9.47 -4.81
C LEU A 38 19.74 10.55 -5.81
N PRO A 39 20.61 10.98 -6.73
CA PRO A 39 20.24 12.07 -7.60
C PRO A 39 20.02 11.60 -9.04
N ALA A 40 19.03 12.19 -9.69
CA ALA A 40 18.69 11.91 -11.09
C ALA A 40 18.25 13.19 -11.80
N TYR A 41 18.18 13.17 -13.12
CA TYR A 41 17.54 14.21 -13.91
C TYR A 41 16.16 13.77 -14.38
N GLU A 42 15.31 14.76 -14.63
CA GLU A 42 14.05 14.51 -15.33
C GLU A 42 14.33 13.75 -16.64
N LYS A 43 13.57 12.67 -16.85
CA LYS A 43 13.65 11.78 -18.01
C LYS A 43 14.86 10.83 -18.04
N ASP A 44 15.69 10.82 -17.01
CA ASP A 44 16.69 9.77 -16.90
C ASP A 44 16.01 8.39 -16.89
N GLN A 45 16.60 7.46 -17.63
CA GLN A 45 16.31 6.04 -17.48
C GLN A 45 17.16 5.52 -16.34
N THR A 46 16.60 5.51 -15.13
CA THR A 46 17.31 5.09 -13.93
C THR A 46 17.18 3.59 -13.73
N VAL A 47 18.31 2.93 -13.50
CA VAL A 47 18.34 1.52 -13.07
C VAL A 47 18.58 1.48 -11.57
N VAL A 48 17.69 0.81 -10.84
CA VAL A 48 17.92 0.51 -9.43
C VAL A 48 18.40 -0.92 -9.33
N ARG A 49 19.55 -1.09 -8.68
CA ARG A 49 20.14 -2.40 -8.33
C ARG A 49 19.99 -2.57 -6.83
N LEU A 50 18.97 -3.31 -6.42
CA LEU A 50 18.64 -3.56 -5.02
C LEU A 50 19.29 -4.87 -4.58
N ILE A 51 20.13 -4.82 -3.54
CA ILE A 51 20.80 -5.98 -2.99
C ILE A 51 20.62 -5.95 -1.48
N GLN A 52 20.16 -7.06 -0.91
CA GLN A 52 20.24 -7.31 0.52
C GLN A 52 21.44 -8.20 0.78
N GLY A 53 22.25 -7.82 1.77
CA GLY A 53 23.42 -8.58 2.20
C GLY A 53 23.04 -9.85 2.97
N ALA A 54 23.87 -10.22 3.93
CA ALA A 54 23.71 -11.44 4.72
C ALA A 54 22.98 -11.22 6.07
N GLN A 55 22.27 -10.10 6.23
CA GLN A 55 21.59 -9.74 7.48
C GLN A 55 20.16 -10.30 7.52
N GLU A 56 19.74 -10.63 8.74
CA GLU A 56 18.72 -11.62 9.13
C GLU A 56 17.30 -11.42 8.57
N GLU A 57 16.76 -10.20 8.54
CA GLU A 57 15.33 -9.97 8.29
C GLU A 57 15.02 -9.57 6.83
N GLN A 58 13.80 -9.84 6.35
CA GLN A 58 13.36 -9.42 5.02
C GLN A 58 12.89 -7.95 5.02
N HIS A 59 12.97 -7.28 3.87
CA HIS A 59 12.57 -5.88 3.70
C HIS A 59 11.63 -5.70 2.51
N VAL A 60 10.92 -4.57 2.44
CA VAL A 60 10.09 -4.23 1.27
C VAL A 60 10.47 -2.85 0.76
N PHE A 61 11.31 -2.82 -0.27
CA PHE A 61 11.72 -1.57 -0.91
C PHE A 61 10.56 -0.94 -1.68
N ASN A 62 10.26 0.33 -1.42
CA ASN A 62 9.31 1.13 -2.16
C ASN A 62 9.93 2.49 -2.56
N LEU A 63 9.35 3.12 -3.59
CA LEU A 63 9.74 4.44 -4.07
C LEU A 63 8.50 5.23 -4.48
N HIS A 64 8.28 6.39 -3.85
CA HIS A 64 7.11 7.23 -4.06
C HIS A 64 7.07 7.80 -5.49
N GLY A 65 5.90 7.71 -6.14
CA GLY A 65 5.67 8.23 -7.50
C GLY A 65 6.21 7.37 -8.63
N TYR A 66 6.89 6.26 -8.33
CA TYR A 66 7.43 5.35 -9.32
C TYR A 66 6.79 3.96 -9.26
N LYS A 67 6.83 3.27 -10.40
CA LYS A 67 6.46 1.87 -10.58
C LYS A 67 7.43 1.24 -11.57
N TRP A 68 7.58 -0.07 -11.50
CA TRP A 68 8.42 -0.85 -12.39
C TRP A 68 7.75 -2.19 -12.73
N PHE A 69 8.19 -2.83 -13.80
CA PHE A 69 7.76 -4.19 -14.10
C PHE A 69 8.36 -5.18 -13.09
N PHE A 70 7.61 -6.20 -12.70
CA PHE A 70 8.09 -7.24 -11.79
C PHE A 70 9.31 -7.96 -12.37
N GLN A 71 9.25 -8.33 -13.65
CA GLN A 71 10.41 -8.77 -14.42
C GLN A 71 10.83 -7.59 -15.30
N PRO A 72 12.09 -7.13 -15.22
CA PRO A 72 12.52 -5.91 -15.91
C PRO A 72 12.40 -5.98 -17.46
N GLY A 73 12.31 -7.19 -18.02
CA GLY A 73 12.34 -7.42 -19.47
C GLY A 73 13.72 -7.10 -20.08
N THR A 74 13.77 -7.00 -21.40
CA THR A 74 14.95 -6.51 -22.14
C THR A 74 14.68 -5.10 -22.63
N PRO A 75 15.18 -4.03 -21.98
CA PRO A 75 14.96 -2.65 -22.43
C PRO A 75 15.47 -2.39 -23.85
N GLU A 76 16.45 -3.17 -24.32
CA GLU A 76 17.01 -3.04 -25.66
C GLU A 76 16.10 -3.59 -26.78
N ASP A 77 15.06 -4.36 -26.43
CA ASP A 77 14.04 -4.83 -27.36
C ASP A 77 12.65 -4.31 -26.97
N PRO A 78 12.27 -3.09 -27.42
CA PRO A 78 10.95 -2.53 -27.19
C PRO A 78 9.80 -3.35 -27.81
N ALA A 79 10.10 -4.32 -28.69
CA ALA A 79 9.10 -5.23 -29.24
C ALA A 79 8.86 -6.45 -28.33
N SER A 80 9.69 -6.67 -27.31
CA SER A 80 9.48 -7.73 -26.33
C SER A 80 8.24 -7.41 -25.47
N VAL A 81 7.28 -8.32 -25.47
CA VAL A 81 6.04 -8.16 -24.68
C VAL A 81 6.35 -8.45 -23.22
N ASN A 82 6.29 -7.44 -22.35
CA ASN A 82 6.44 -7.62 -20.90
C ASN A 82 5.08 -7.76 -20.22
N ASN A 83 4.74 -8.99 -19.83
CA ASN A 83 3.51 -9.36 -19.14
C ASN A 83 3.77 -9.82 -17.68
N SER A 84 4.75 -9.21 -17.01
CA SER A 84 5.05 -9.54 -15.61
C SER A 84 4.21 -8.75 -14.59
N GLY A 85 3.53 -7.68 -15.04
CA GLY A 85 2.79 -6.78 -14.16
C GLY A 85 3.65 -5.65 -13.59
N TYR A 86 2.99 -4.61 -13.10
CA TYR A 86 3.66 -3.51 -12.41
C TYR A 86 3.69 -3.74 -10.89
N ARG A 87 4.76 -3.27 -10.25
CA ARG A 87 4.93 -3.19 -8.80
C ARG A 87 5.54 -1.84 -8.42
N ASN A 88 5.34 -1.45 -7.18
CA ASN A 88 6.04 -0.32 -6.54
C ASN A 88 6.47 -0.63 -5.09
N GLY A 89 6.36 -1.90 -4.71
CA GLY A 89 6.88 -2.50 -3.49
C GLY A 89 7.57 -3.81 -3.87
N GLN A 90 8.86 -3.89 -3.63
CA GLN A 90 9.70 -5.05 -3.92
C GLN A 90 10.19 -5.63 -2.61
N GLN A 91 9.65 -6.79 -2.24
CA GLN A 91 10.24 -7.60 -1.21
C GLN A 91 11.67 -7.98 -1.59
N ILE A 92 12.55 -7.98 -0.60
CA ILE A 92 13.88 -8.55 -0.70
C ILE A 92 14.20 -9.33 0.58
N GLY A 93 14.79 -10.51 0.41
CA GLY A 93 15.31 -11.33 1.49
C GLY A 93 16.83 -11.45 1.45
N ILE A 94 17.37 -12.21 2.41
CA ILE A 94 18.81 -12.36 2.61
C ILE A 94 19.50 -12.84 1.33
N SER A 95 20.53 -12.11 0.90
CA SER A 95 21.35 -12.42 -0.28
C SER A 95 20.58 -12.45 -1.60
N GLU A 96 19.41 -11.82 -1.66
CA GLU A 96 18.70 -11.59 -2.91
C GLU A 96 19.17 -10.32 -3.62
N HIS A 97 18.93 -10.30 -4.92
CA HIS A 97 19.27 -9.20 -5.81
C HIS A 97 18.16 -9.00 -6.83
N PHE A 98 17.71 -7.76 -6.96
CA PHE A 98 16.72 -7.35 -7.95
C PHE A 98 17.23 -6.16 -8.74
N GLU A 99 16.92 -6.15 -10.04
CA GLU A 99 17.13 -5.00 -10.92
C GLU A 99 15.79 -4.56 -11.46
N PHE A 100 15.52 -3.25 -11.42
CA PHE A 100 14.35 -2.69 -12.06
C PHE A 100 14.65 -1.33 -12.68
N TYR A 101 13.95 -1.06 -13.77
CA TYR A 101 14.07 0.14 -14.56
C TYR A 101 12.96 1.11 -14.18
N LEU A 102 13.35 2.34 -13.85
CA LEU A 102 12.43 3.44 -13.61
C LEU A 102 12.25 4.24 -14.90
N ASN A 103 11.07 4.84 -15.07
CA ASN A 103 10.78 5.77 -16.16
C ASN A 103 11.03 5.16 -17.57
N GLN A 104 10.60 3.92 -17.78
CA GLN A 104 10.65 3.29 -19.09
C GLN A 104 9.59 3.90 -20.03
N PRO A 105 9.91 4.07 -21.33
CA PRO A 105 8.93 4.53 -22.31
C PRO A 105 7.80 3.49 -22.49
N PRO A 106 6.57 3.93 -22.81
CA PRO A 106 5.48 3.03 -23.17
C PRO A 106 5.83 2.13 -24.36
N ALA A 107 5.15 0.99 -24.47
CA ALA A 107 5.35 0.06 -25.60
C ALA A 107 5.03 0.73 -26.96
N PRO A 108 5.77 0.43 -28.04
CA PRO A 108 5.66 1.13 -29.32
C PRO A 108 4.29 1.00 -30.02
N ASP A 109 3.53 -0.03 -29.68
CA ASP A 109 2.19 -0.31 -30.21
C ASP A 109 1.09 0.50 -29.53
N VAL A 110 1.41 1.24 -28.47
CA VAL A 110 0.48 2.11 -27.75
C VAL A 110 0.43 3.47 -28.46
N PRO A 111 -0.67 3.82 -29.16
CA PRO A 111 -0.81 5.13 -29.77
C PRO A 111 -0.85 6.20 -28.66
N PRO A 112 -0.26 7.38 -28.86
CA PRO A 112 -0.45 8.50 -27.95
C PRO A 112 -1.95 8.81 -27.83
N ALA A 113 -2.53 8.65 -26.63
CA ALA A 113 -3.96 8.88 -26.42
C ALA A 113 -4.35 10.35 -26.65
N THR A 114 -3.41 11.28 -26.46
CA THR A 114 -3.56 12.71 -26.74
C THR A 114 -2.19 13.31 -27.04
N THR A 115 -1.94 13.79 -28.26
CA THR A 115 -0.98 14.88 -28.44
C THR A 115 -1.73 16.14 -28.09
N ASP A 116 -1.38 16.85 -27.02
CA ASP A 116 -1.88 18.21 -26.83
C ASP A 116 -1.41 19.04 -28.03
N SER A 117 -2.26 19.11 -29.05
CA SER A 117 -2.00 19.75 -30.32
C SER A 117 -2.21 21.25 -30.14
N GLY A 118 -1.16 21.96 -29.72
CA GLY A 118 -1.16 23.42 -29.88
C GLY A 118 -0.31 24.24 -28.93
N ALA A 119 0.31 23.65 -27.90
CA ALA A 119 1.26 24.39 -27.09
C ALA A 119 2.46 23.51 -26.77
N THR A 120 3.63 23.90 -27.30
CA THR A 120 4.94 23.53 -26.77
C THR A 120 5.03 24.04 -25.34
N LYS A 121 4.32 23.40 -24.40
CA LYS A 121 4.52 23.61 -22.97
C LYS A 121 5.47 22.51 -22.54
N PRO A 122 6.77 22.82 -22.37
CA PRO A 122 7.72 21.83 -21.89
C PRO A 122 7.19 21.25 -20.57
N TYR A 123 7.53 19.99 -20.32
CA TYR A 123 7.21 19.15 -19.15
C TYR A 123 7.54 19.75 -17.78
N LEU A 124 7.97 21.01 -17.76
CA LEU A 124 8.59 21.67 -16.65
C LEU A 124 7.49 22.29 -15.79
N ILE A 125 7.18 21.62 -14.70
CA ILE A 125 7.15 22.37 -13.45
C ILE A 125 8.48 23.14 -13.43
N ARG A 126 8.49 24.45 -13.64
CA ARG A 126 9.73 25.26 -13.59
C ARG A 126 10.25 25.31 -12.13
N ARG A 127 10.77 24.20 -11.62
CA ARG A 127 11.35 24.04 -10.28
C ARG A 127 12.67 23.30 -10.40
N ARG A 128 13.64 23.64 -9.55
CA ARG A 128 15.00 23.08 -9.65
C ARG A 128 15.03 21.56 -9.46
N PHE A 129 14.15 20.99 -8.63
CA PHE A 129 14.07 19.56 -8.36
C PHE A 129 12.72 19.13 -7.72
N VAL A 130 12.48 17.81 -7.65
CA VAL A 130 11.43 17.13 -6.88
C VAL A 130 12.06 16.02 -6.03
N ASP A 131 11.63 15.90 -4.78
CA ASP A 131 12.11 14.85 -3.86
C ASP A 131 11.12 13.69 -3.79
N HIS A 132 11.61 12.46 -3.93
CA HIS A 132 10.84 11.23 -3.81
C HIS A 132 11.37 10.41 -2.63
N LEU A 133 10.48 9.90 -1.78
CA LEU A 133 10.86 9.01 -0.69
C LEU A 133 11.13 7.62 -1.25
N TYR A 134 12.36 7.12 -1.08
CA TYR A 134 12.61 5.69 -1.12
C TYR A 134 12.69 5.16 0.30
N SER A 135 12.16 3.97 0.55
CA SER A 135 12.21 3.37 1.88
C SER A 135 12.08 1.86 1.84
N SER A 136 12.42 1.20 2.94
CA SER A 136 11.69 -0.02 3.28
C SER A 136 10.35 0.41 3.90
N ALA A 137 9.24 -0.09 3.37
CA ALA A 137 7.91 0.39 3.69
C ALA A 137 7.39 0.02 5.09
N ALA A 138 7.99 -1.01 5.70
CA ALA A 138 7.60 -1.49 7.02
C ALA A 138 7.91 -0.46 8.11
N THR A 139 7.03 -0.38 9.11
CA THR A 139 7.11 0.60 10.21
C THR A 139 8.43 0.48 10.96
N ASP A 140 8.88 -0.73 11.28
CA ASP A 140 10.13 -1.05 11.98
C ASP A 140 11.35 -0.56 11.20
N ASN A 141 11.35 -0.80 9.89
CA ASN A 141 12.46 -0.42 9.05
C ASN A 141 12.54 1.10 8.87
N LEU A 142 11.40 1.79 8.74
CA LEU A 142 11.36 3.25 8.74
C LEU A 142 11.90 3.82 10.06
N TRP A 143 11.52 3.21 11.18
CA TRP A 143 11.97 3.58 12.52
C TRP A 143 13.48 3.39 12.71
N ASP A 144 14.04 2.32 12.16
CA ASP A 144 15.49 2.07 12.14
C ASP A 144 16.27 2.97 11.17
N GLY A 145 15.56 3.77 10.36
CA GLY A 145 16.15 4.72 9.42
C GLY A 145 16.40 4.17 8.02
N GLN A 146 15.76 3.07 7.62
CA GLN A 146 15.84 2.53 6.25
C GLN A 146 14.95 3.31 5.28
N TRP A 147 15.29 4.58 5.07
CA TRP A 147 14.65 5.48 4.11
C TRP A 147 15.64 6.52 3.60
N GLY A 148 15.30 7.22 2.52
CA GLY A 148 16.08 8.33 2.00
C GLY A 148 15.40 9.02 0.83
N ILE A 149 16.14 9.88 0.13
CA ILE A 149 15.56 10.75 -0.91
C ILE A 149 16.17 10.43 -2.28
N LEU A 150 15.31 10.18 -3.26
CA LEU A 150 15.64 10.32 -4.67
C LEU A 150 15.29 11.75 -5.11
N ARG A 151 16.30 12.57 -5.40
CA ARG A 151 16.14 13.97 -5.83
C ARG A 151 16.29 14.07 -7.34
N VAL A 152 15.20 14.43 -8.02
CA VAL A 152 15.11 14.53 -9.48
C VAL A 152 15.20 15.99 -9.90
N TYR A 153 16.27 16.38 -10.60
CA TYR A 153 16.53 17.74 -11.04
C TYR A 153 15.96 18.02 -12.43
N ASN A 154 15.42 19.22 -12.66
CA ASN A 154 14.86 19.61 -13.95
C ASN A 154 15.90 20.02 -15.00
N SER A 155 17.15 20.22 -14.59
CA SER A 155 18.24 20.70 -15.43
C SER A 155 19.59 20.38 -14.81
N TRP A 156 20.60 20.19 -15.67
CA TRP A 156 21.98 19.95 -15.28
C TRP A 156 22.49 21.02 -14.32
N GLN A 157 22.98 20.59 -13.16
CA GLN A 157 23.56 21.51 -12.19
C GLN A 157 24.96 21.95 -12.68
N THR A 158 25.04 23.05 -13.45
CA THR A 158 26.33 23.60 -13.89
C THR A 158 27.02 24.34 -12.74
N GLY A 159 27.68 23.59 -11.86
CA GLY A 159 28.68 24.09 -10.93
C GLY A 159 30.04 23.51 -11.31
N GLY A 160 30.76 24.19 -12.21
CA GLY A 160 31.98 23.66 -12.85
C GLY A 160 33.04 23.21 -11.86
N VAL A 161 33.35 21.91 -11.88
CA VAL A 161 34.72 21.43 -11.67
C VAL A 161 35.29 21.22 -13.05
N THR A 162 36.15 22.13 -13.50
CA THR A 162 37.13 21.78 -14.53
C THR A 162 38.00 20.66 -13.95
N VAL A 163 37.70 19.41 -14.33
CA VAL A 163 38.70 18.36 -14.26
C VAL A 163 39.71 18.73 -15.34
N SER A 164 40.79 19.39 -14.96
CA SER A 164 41.99 19.35 -15.79
C SER A 164 42.39 17.88 -15.84
N ASP A 165 42.40 17.29 -17.04
CA ASP A 165 42.94 15.95 -17.28
C ASP A 165 44.28 15.83 -16.55
N GLY A 166 44.26 15.13 -15.41
CA GLY A 166 45.42 14.96 -14.56
C GLY A 166 46.38 14.04 -15.27
N GLY A 167 47.43 14.62 -15.86
CA GLY A 167 48.62 13.88 -16.23
C GLY A 167 49.12 13.05 -15.05
N ASP A 168 49.59 11.85 -15.36
CA ASP A 168 50.20 10.84 -14.50
C ASP A 168 50.72 11.39 -13.16
N THR A 169 50.01 11.08 -12.07
CA THR A 169 50.56 11.16 -10.73
C THR A 169 51.01 9.76 -10.29
N PRO A 170 52.28 9.58 -9.88
CA PRO A 170 52.83 8.26 -9.59
C PRO A 170 52.23 7.64 -8.32
N ALA A 171 52.02 6.32 -8.38
CA ALA A 171 51.48 5.51 -7.29
C ALA A 171 52.30 5.68 -6.00
N GLY A 172 51.66 6.19 -4.94
CA GLY A 172 52.30 6.34 -3.62
C GLY A 172 51.74 7.44 -2.71
N ALA A 173 50.73 8.21 -3.11
CA ALA A 173 50.10 9.18 -2.21
C ALA A 173 49.10 8.48 -1.26
N PRO A 174 49.08 8.81 0.04
CA PRO A 174 48.07 8.29 0.96
C PRO A 174 46.67 8.74 0.53
N ALA A 175 45.67 7.87 0.74
CA ALA A 175 44.27 8.19 0.44
C ALA A 175 43.87 9.53 1.07
N PRO A 176 43.27 10.47 0.32
CA PRO A 176 42.81 11.71 0.90
C PRO A 176 41.75 11.41 1.96
N ALA A 177 41.84 12.08 3.10
CA ALA A 177 40.79 12.14 4.10
C ALA A 177 39.47 12.57 3.44
N SER A 178 38.37 11.91 3.84
CA SER A 178 36.96 12.23 3.55
C SER A 178 36.74 13.46 2.67
N GLN A 179 36.41 13.24 1.39
CA GLN A 179 35.76 14.30 0.62
C GLN A 179 34.43 14.60 1.31
N GLN A 180 34.38 15.71 2.05
CA GLN A 180 33.14 16.39 2.39
C GLN A 180 32.40 16.61 1.07
N GLU A 181 31.26 15.95 0.88
CA GLU A 181 30.31 16.29 -0.17
C GLU A 181 30.06 17.80 -0.08
N SER A 182 30.50 18.54 -1.10
CA SER A 182 30.51 20.00 -1.03
C SER A 182 29.09 20.52 -1.22
N GLU A 183 28.38 20.84 -0.14
CA GLU A 183 27.04 21.44 -0.17
C GLU A 183 27.00 22.69 -1.08
N VAL A 184 25.94 22.85 -1.88
CA VAL A 184 25.63 24.10 -2.61
C VAL A 184 24.45 24.79 -1.94
N THR A 185 24.63 26.06 -1.59
CA THR A 185 23.52 26.93 -1.20
C THR A 185 22.80 27.43 -2.45
N VAL A 186 21.50 27.16 -2.56
CA VAL A 186 20.64 27.64 -3.64
C VAL A 186 19.44 28.39 -3.07
N ALA A 187 18.87 29.33 -3.84
CA ALA A 187 17.58 29.92 -3.52
C ALA A 187 16.49 28.83 -3.46
N ASP A 188 15.61 28.89 -2.46
CA ASP A 188 14.54 27.93 -2.25
C ASP A 188 13.51 28.01 -3.40
N PRO A 189 13.35 26.96 -4.22
CA PRO A 189 12.38 26.96 -5.31
C PRO A 189 10.92 26.86 -4.85
N ALA A 190 10.65 26.68 -3.54
CA ALA A 190 9.31 26.81 -2.97
C ALA A 190 9.03 28.19 -2.38
N ASP A 191 10.05 29.05 -2.24
CA ASP A 191 9.87 30.44 -1.85
C ASP A 191 9.55 31.26 -3.12
N PRO A 192 8.31 31.78 -3.27
CA PRO A 192 7.95 32.57 -4.43
C PRO A 192 8.77 33.87 -4.56
N ASP A 193 9.36 34.35 -3.46
CA ASP A 193 10.15 35.58 -3.41
C ASP A 193 11.67 35.32 -3.46
N ALA A 194 12.10 34.05 -3.49
CA ALA A 194 13.50 33.62 -3.53
C ALA A 194 14.42 34.25 -2.46
N ASN A 195 13.86 34.61 -1.30
CA ASN A 195 14.56 35.22 -0.17
C ASN A 195 15.23 34.17 0.72
N ASP A 196 14.65 32.98 0.80
CA ASP A 196 15.20 31.85 1.55
C ASP A 196 16.18 31.02 0.72
N THR A 197 17.17 30.44 1.40
CA THR A 197 18.17 29.56 0.78
C THR A 197 18.17 28.19 1.45
N ILE A 198 18.31 27.16 0.62
CA ILE A 198 18.46 25.76 1.05
C ILE A 198 19.84 25.23 0.66
N ARG A 199 20.32 24.23 1.39
CA ARG A 199 21.58 23.55 1.10
C ARG A 199 21.28 22.21 0.42
N LEU A 200 21.92 21.97 -0.71
CA LEU A 200 21.78 20.73 -1.48
C LEU A 200 23.13 20.00 -1.53
N ALA A 201 23.12 18.68 -1.39
CA ALA A 201 24.29 17.84 -1.68
C ALA A 201 24.68 17.96 -3.18
N ARG A 202 25.99 18.03 -3.48
CA ARG A 202 26.49 18.05 -4.86
C ARG A 202 26.41 16.68 -5.51
N LEU A 203 26.06 16.68 -6.80
CA LEU A 203 26.22 15.55 -7.69
C LEU A 203 27.69 15.14 -7.86
N PRO A 204 28.01 13.84 -7.81
CA PRO A 204 29.24 13.31 -8.42
C PRO A 204 29.23 13.59 -9.93
N ASN A 205 30.36 14.01 -10.48
CA ASN A 205 30.53 14.37 -11.90
C ASN A 205 30.13 13.20 -12.83
N ASN A 206 28.92 13.20 -13.37
CA ASN A 206 28.63 12.43 -14.57
C ASN A 206 29.15 13.22 -15.78
N PRO A 207 29.97 12.60 -16.67
CA PRO A 207 30.37 13.26 -17.91
C PRO A 207 29.12 13.61 -18.71
N ALA A 208 29.05 14.84 -19.21
CA ALA A 208 27.93 15.29 -20.03
C ALA A 208 27.74 14.34 -21.22
N PRO A 209 26.49 13.95 -21.57
CA PRO A 209 26.25 13.21 -22.81
C PRO A 209 26.83 14.00 -24.00
N THR A 210 27.49 13.29 -24.92
CA THR A 210 28.17 13.87 -26.09
C THR A 210 27.22 14.57 -27.07
N SER A 211 25.92 14.48 -26.83
CA SER A 211 24.90 15.29 -27.46
C SER A 211 23.99 15.87 -26.37
N PRO A 212 23.97 17.20 -26.17
CA PRO A 212 22.93 17.81 -25.34
C PRO A 212 21.56 17.54 -25.98
N PRO A 213 20.49 17.36 -25.20
CA PRO A 213 19.14 17.42 -25.74
C PRO A 213 18.96 18.75 -26.48
N PRO A 214 18.16 18.81 -27.57
CA PRO A 214 18.04 19.99 -28.40
C PRO A 214 17.70 21.20 -27.54
N GLU A 215 18.64 22.15 -27.51
CA GLU A 215 18.53 23.41 -26.80
C GLU A 215 17.31 24.15 -27.38
N TYR A 216 16.32 24.46 -26.52
CA TYR A 216 15.17 25.26 -26.92
C TYR A 216 15.68 26.67 -27.29
N GLN A 217 15.79 26.96 -28.59
CA GLN A 217 16.15 28.29 -29.11
C GLN A 217 14.99 29.28 -28.93
N GLY A 218 14.66 29.59 -27.69
CA GLY A 218 13.94 30.81 -27.36
C GLY A 218 14.94 31.97 -27.38
N THR A 219 14.76 32.92 -28.28
CA THR A 219 15.60 34.12 -28.40
C THR A 219 15.65 34.90 -27.08
N THR A 220 16.68 34.72 -26.27
CA THR A 220 17.00 35.62 -25.16
C THR A 220 17.89 36.73 -25.69
N THR A 221 17.31 37.90 -25.94
CA THR A 221 18.09 39.14 -26.03
C THR A 221 18.77 39.37 -24.68
N ALA A 222 20.09 39.22 -24.63
CA ALA A 222 20.90 39.51 -23.46
C ALA A 222 20.81 41.01 -23.13
N ALA A 223 20.14 41.36 -22.04
CA ALA A 223 20.22 42.69 -21.45
C ALA A 223 21.28 42.68 -20.34
N SER A 224 22.36 43.42 -20.57
CA SER A 224 23.42 43.68 -19.60
C SER A 224 22.93 44.61 -18.48
N GLY A 225 22.78 44.08 -17.27
CA GLY A 225 22.56 44.85 -16.04
C GLY A 225 22.62 43.94 -14.80
N PRO A 226 23.20 44.39 -13.66
CA PRO A 226 23.20 43.61 -12.43
C PRO A 226 21.83 43.73 -11.76
N ASN A 227 21.26 42.60 -11.35
CA ASN A 227 20.05 42.47 -10.54
C ASN A 227 18.71 42.88 -11.20
N THR A 228 18.35 42.22 -12.30
CA THR A 228 16.93 41.99 -12.61
C THR A 228 16.75 40.52 -12.95
N ILE A 229 16.35 39.74 -11.93
CA ILE A 229 15.76 38.43 -12.16
C ILE A 229 14.44 38.72 -12.86
N ILE A 230 14.34 38.41 -14.15
CA ILE A 230 13.04 38.26 -14.79
C ILE A 230 12.43 37.05 -14.10
N GLU A 231 11.53 37.27 -13.14
CA GLU A 231 10.72 36.20 -12.57
C GLU A 231 10.09 35.42 -13.74
N PRO A 232 10.42 34.12 -13.92
CA PRO A 232 9.59 33.33 -14.80
C PRO A 232 8.16 33.40 -14.24
N PRO A 233 7.13 33.57 -15.08
CA PRO A 233 5.76 33.50 -14.60
C PRO A 233 5.60 32.19 -13.81
N GLN A 234 4.91 32.28 -12.65
CA GLN A 234 4.56 31.20 -11.74
C GLN A 234 4.59 29.84 -12.45
N PRO A 235 5.38 28.84 -11.99
CA PRO A 235 5.54 27.59 -12.70
C PRO A 235 4.15 27.05 -13.04
N GLU A 236 3.84 26.96 -14.34
CA GLU A 236 2.59 26.40 -14.80
C GLU A 236 2.66 24.90 -14.52
N ILE A 237 2.16 24.50 -13.35
CA ILE A 237 2.18 23.11 -12.91
C ILE A 237 1.21 22.35 -13.82
N GLN A 238 1.78 21.60 -14.76
CA GLN A 238 1.00 20.70 -15.61
C GLN A 238 0.29 19.69 -14.70
N PRO A 239 -1.05 19.63 -14.72
CA PRO A 239 -1.76 18.67 -13.92
C PRO A 239 -1.43 17.25 -14.42
N VAL A 240 -1.35 16.30 -13.51
CA VAL A 240 -1.25 14.86 -13.84
C VAL A 240 -2.41 14.43 -14.73
N CYS A 241 -3.55 15.08 -14.53
CA CYS A 241 -4.84 14.78 -15.12
C CYS A 241 -5.22 15.89 -16.13
N PRO A 242 -5.55 15.56 -17.39
CA PRO A 242 -6.08 16.55 -18.34
C PRO A 242 -7.49 17.04 -17.95
N GLU A 243 -8.37 16.12 -17.53
CA GLU A 243 -9.73 16.41 -17.06
C GLU A 243 -10.10 15.39 -15.97
N VAL A 244 -10.76 15.85 -14.89
CA VAL A 244 -11.18 14.97 -13.79
C VAL A 244 -12.50 14.28 -14.14
N GLN A 245 -12.48 12.95 -14.32
CA GLN A 245 -13.71 12.17 -14.52
C GLN A 245 -14.33 11.66 -13.21
N ARG A 246 -13.52 11.41 -12.18
CA ARG A 246 -13.98 10.81 -10.93
C ARG A 246 -13.60 11.65 -9.73
N LYS A 247 -14.56 11.90 -8.83
CA LYS A 247 -14.36 12.69 -7.62
C LYS A 247 -14.77 11.91 -6.39
N TYR A 248 -13.95 11.96 -5.35
CA TYR A 248 -14.24 11.41 -4.04
C TYR A 248 -14.05 12.46 -2.96
N GLY A 249 -15.03 12.56 -2.05
CA GLY A 249 -14.83 13.17 -0.75
C GLY A 249 -14.44 12.07 0.25
N VAL A 250 -13.35 12.29 0.98
CA VAL A 250 -12.88 11.36 2.02
C VAL A 250 -12.70 12.14 3.31
N THR A 251 -13.22 11.61 4.40
CA THR A 251 -13.07 12.18 5.74
C THR A 251 -12.24 11.26 6.61
N ALA A 252 -11.16 11.80 7.19
CA ALA A 252 -10.43 11.16 8.28
C ALA A 252 -11.02 11.58 9.62
N ILE A 253 -11.47 10.62 10.43
CA ILE A 253 -12.19 10.87 11.67
C ILE A 253 -11.96 9.76 12.69
N LEU A 254 -11.93 10.11 13.97
CA LEU A 254 -11.85 9.12 15.04
C LEU A 254 -13.15 8.33 15.14
N ALA A 255 -13.05 7.02 15.34
CA ALA A 255 -14.20 6.14 15.53
C ALA A 255 -15.11 6.60 16.67
N ARG A 256 -14.54 7.16 17.75
CA ARG A 256 -15.28 7.72 18.89
C ARG A 256 -16.21 8.88 18.53
N ASP A 257 -15.89 9.61 17.47
CA ASP A 257 -16.60 10.82 17.06
C ASP A 257 -17.60 10.53 15.91
N LEU A 258 -17.48 9.37 15.25
CA LEU A 258 -18.36 8.93 14.17
C LEU A 258 -19.34 7.83 14.57
N LEU A 259 -18.86 6.75 15.19
CA LEU A 259 -19.62 5.51 15.37
C LEU A 259 -20.49 5.54 16.63
N PRO A 260 -21.70 4.95 16.63
CA PRO A 260 -22.53 4.80 17.83
C PRO A 260 -21.87 4.00 18.95
N SER A 261 -20.99 3.05 18.61
CA SER A 261 -20.19 2.28 19.58
C SER A 261 -19.06 3.10 20.20
N HIS A 262 -18.73 4.25 19.62
CA HIS A 262 -17.55 5.07 19.92
C HIS A 262 -16.19 4.35 19.74
N GLU A 263 -16.15 3.23 19.04
CA GLU A 263 -14.95 2.40 18.85
C GLU A 263 -15.16 1.46 17.65
N VAL A 264 -14.06 1.03 17.03
CA VAL A 264 -14.09 -0.07 16.05
C VAL A 264 -14.06 -1.38 16.82
N VAL A 265 -15.00 -2.28 16.54
CA VAL A 265 -15.03 -3.62 17.14
C VAL A 265 -14.43 -4.62 16.17
N TYR A 266 -13.22 -5.10 16.50
CA TYR A 266 -12.47 -6.08 15.71
C TYR A 266 -12.94 -7.51 15.92
N ASN A 267 -13.39 -7.84 17.14
CA ASN A 267 -14.02 -9.12 17.44
C ASN A 267 -14.92 -8.98 18.67
N LYS A 268 -16.23 -9.17 18.51
CA LYS A 268 -17.25 -9.13 19.56
C LYS A 268 -17.07 -10.26 20.57
N ARG A 269 -16.75 -11.49 20.13
CA ARG A 269 -16.57 -12.67 20.99
C ARG A 269 -15.45 -12.50 22.01
N SER A 270 -14.28 -12.08 21.54
CA SER A 270 -13.06 -11.82 22.30
C SER A 270 -13.00 -10.41 22.87
N ARG A 271 -14.01 -9.58 22.55
CA ARG A 271 -14.17 -8.19 23.01
C ARG A 271 -12.97 -7.31 22.66
N LEU A 272 -12.48 -7.49 21.43
CA LEU A 272 -11.36 -6.76 20.86
C LEU A 272 -11.88 -5.52 20.18
N VAL A 273 -11.37 -4.37 20.60
CA VAL A 273 -11.81 -3.06 20.16
C VAL A 273 -10.62 -2.13 19.98
N ASP A 274 -10.77 -1.13 19.13
CA ASP A 274 -9.90 0.04 19.12
C ASP A 274 -10.74 1.31 19.35
N PRO A 275 -10.66 1.92 20.55
CA PRO A 275 -11.37 3.16 20.86
C PRO A 275 -10.73 4.40 20.21
N ASN A 276 -9.47 4.30 19.76
CA ASN A 276 -8.71 5.39 19.17
C ASN A 276 -8.57 5.24 17.65
N ALA A 277 -9.30 4.29 17.05
CA ALA A 277 -9.23 4.01 15.62
C ALA A 277 -9.44 5.28 14.77
N ILE A 278 -8.58 5.44 13.76
CA ILE A 278 -8.64 6.51 12.78
C ILE A 278 -9.25 5.92 11.52
N LEU A 279 -10.44 6.37 11.16
CA LEU A 279 -11.18 5.89 10.00
C LEU A 279 -10.97 6.83 8.83
N LEU A 280 -10.59 6.27 7.69
CA LEU A 280 -10.66 6.93 6.38
C LEU A 280 -11.98 6.52 5.72
N VAL A 281 -12.92 7.45 5.60
CA VAL A 281 -14.30 7.16 5.20
C VAL A 281 -14.65 7.91 3.92
N ASN A 282 -15.25 7.23 2.94
CA ASN A 282 -15.88 7.92 1.81
C ASN A 282 -17.10 8.71 2.34
N ASP A 283 -17.17 10.00 2.03
CA ASP A 283 -18.18 10.90 2.58
C ASP A 283 -19.62 10.41 2.36
N GLU A 284 -19.87 9.63 1.29
CA GLU A 284 -21.16 9.00 1.01
C GLU A 284 -21.63 8.03 2.12
N GLN A 285 -20.71 7.50 2.93
CA GLN A 285 -20.98 6.51 3.98
C GLN A 285 -21.10 7.11 5.38
N LEU A 286 -20.75 8.40 5.56
CA LEU A 286 -20.72 9.03 6.89
C LEU A 286 -22.06 8.96 7.61
N GLY A 287 -23.17 9.13 6.88
CA GLY A 287 -24.53 9.03 7.44
C GLY A 287 -24.83 7.64 7.99
N GLU A 288 -24.62 6.60 7.19
CA GLU A 288 -24.89 5.20 7.54
C GLU A 288 -24.03 4.72 8.72
N LEU A 289 -22.75 5.12 8.77
CA LEU A 289 -21.85 4.79 9.87
C LEU A 289 -22.26 5.49 11.17
N LYS A 290 -22.68 6.76 11.09
CA LYS A 290 -23.17 7.52 12.25
C LYS A 290 -24.48 6.98 12.82
N GLU A 291 -25.35 6.46 11.96
CA GLU A 291 -26.61 5.83 12.36
C GLU A 291 -26.41 4.37 12.84
N GLY A 292 -25.26 3.77 12.53
CA GLY A 292 -24.96 2.37 12.84
C GLY A 292 -25.67 1.36 11.94
N THR A 293 -26.13 1.79 10.76
CA THR A 293 -26.74 0.90 9.74
C THR A 293 -25.70 0.20 8.87
N ARG A 294 -24.44 0.67 8.91
CA ARG A 294 -23.27 0.06 8.28
C ARG A 294 -22.17 -0.13 9.33
N GLU A 295 -21.46 -1.25 9.27
CA GLU A 295 -20.24 -1.48 10.08
C GLU A 295 -19.02 -0.81 9.39
N PRO A 296 -18.04 -0.30 10.14
CA PRO A 296 -16.86 0.32 9.54
C PRO A 296 -16.02 -0.70 8.73
N GLU A 297 -15.54 -0.27 7.57
CA GLU A 297 -14.57 -0.99 6.72
C GLU A 297 -13.45 -0.02 6.32
N PRO A 298 -12.25 -0.51 5.95
CA PRO A 298 -11.21 0.34 5.39
C PRO A 298 -11.68 1.10 4.14
N LEU A 299 -11.02 2.23 3.84
CA LEU A 299 -11.33 3.01 2.65
C LEU A 299 -11.11 2.17 1.39
N ILE A 300 -12.13 2.02 0.55
CA ILE A 300 -12.00 1.38 -0.76
C ILE A 300 -12.58 2.31 -1.82
N LEU A 301 -11.69 2.86 -2.63
CA LEU A 301 -12.02 3.67 -3.81
C LEU A 301 -11.86 2.83 -5.08
N ARG A 302 -12.58 3.18 -6.15
CA ARG A 302 -12.50 2.48 -7.43
C ARG A 302 -12.41 3.47 -8.59
N ALA A 303 -11.66 3.11 -9.63
CA ALA A 303 -11.61 3.85 -10.89
C ALA A 303 -11.48 2.86 -12.05
N ALA A 304 -12.02 3.18 -13.22
CA ALA A 304 -11.66 2.44 -14.42
C ALA A 304 -10.29 2.89 -14.91
N ALA A 305 -9.51 1.99 -15.51
CA ALA A 305 -8.25 2.33 -16.16
C ALA A 305 -8.45 3.52 -17.12
N GLY A 306 -7.56 4.50 -17.06
CA GLY A 306 -7.63 5.73 -17.87
C GLY A 306 -8.45 6.88 -17.26
N GLU A 307 -9.14 6.67 -16.14
CA GLU A 307 -9.79 7.77 -15.42
C GLU A 307 -8.79 8.60 -14.61
N CYS A 308 -9.02 9.90 -14.57
CA CYS A 308 -8.45 10.83 -13.62
C CYS A 308 -9.36 10.92 -12.39
N VAL A 309 -8.76 10.65 -11.24
CA VAL A 309 -9.40 10.64 -9.94
C VAL A 309 -8.95 11.86 -9.15
N GLU A 310 -9.90 12.64 -8.65
CA GLU A 310 -9.66 13.72 -7.69
C GLU A 310 -10.22 13.29 -6.33
N VAL A 311 -9.38 13.30 -5.30
CA VAL A 311 -9.77 12.93 -3.94
C VAL A 311 -9.57 14.12 -3.03
N THR A 312 -10.63 14.63 -2.43
CA THR A 312 -10.56 15.68 -1.41
C THR A 312 -10.64 15.04 -0.03
N LEU A 313 -9.51 15.02 0.66
CA LEU A 313 -9.41 14.60 2.06
C LEU A 313 -9.78 15.76 2.98
N THR A 314 -10.69 15.51 3.91
CA THR A 314 -10.98 16.38 5.07
C THR A 314 -10.49 15.69 6.34
N ASN A 315 -9.61 16.35 7.10
CA ASN A 315 -9.05 15.80 8.32
C ASN A 315 -9.77 16.38 9.56
N ASN A 316 -10.61 15.55 10.18
CA ASN A 316 -11.36 15.87 11.40
C ASN A 316 -10.67 15.37 12.68
N LEU A 317 -9.38 15.00 12.63
CA LEU A 317 -8.62 14.70 13.84
C LEU A 317 -8.46 15.97 14.70
N PRO A 318 -8.48 15.85 16.04
CA PRO A 318 -8.21 16.96 16.93
C PRO A 318 -6.71 17.31 16.94
N ASP A 319 -6.36 18.50 17.47
CA ASP A 319 -4.95 18.89 17.63
C ASP A 319 -4.10 17.89 18.42
N VAL A 320 -4.72 17.16 19.34
CA VAL A 320 -4.09 16.09 20.13
C VAL A 320 -4.97 14.85 20.03
N PRO A 321 -4.63 13.90 19.14
CA PRO A 321 -5.32 12.61 19.08
C PRO A 321 -5.22 11.86 20.40
N PRO A 322 -6.28 11.15 20.81
CA PRO A 322 -6.23 10.29 21.98
C PRO A 322 -5.33 9.09 21.75
N GLU A 323 -4.72 8.58 22.81
CA GLU A 323 -3.87 7.40 22.75
C GLU A 323 -4.08 6.54 24.00
N ASN A 324 -4.00 5.22 23.81
CA ASN A 324 -4.02 4.24 24.88
C ASN A 324 -2.69 3.48 24.85
N ASN A 325 -2.31 2.91 26.00
CA ASN A 325 -1.18 2.00 26.00
C ASN A 325 -1.44 0.82 25.05
N SER A 326 -0.39 0.42 24.36
CA SER A 326 -0.33 -0.68 23.41
C SER A 326 0.86 -1.59 23.75
N TRP A 327 0.76 -2.84 23.33
CA TRP A 327 1.86 -3.81 23.36
C TRP A 327 2.53 -3.97 21.99
N ASN A 328 2.21 -3.09 21.04
CA ASN A 328 2.99 -2.97 19.83
C ASN A 328 4.43 -2.61 20.18
N MET A 329 5.37 -3.32 19.58
CA MET A 329 6.81 -3.18 19.82
C MET A 329 7.44 -2.55 18.57
N MET A 330 8.60 -1.95 18.77
CA MET A 330 9.47 -1.50 17.68
C MET A 330 10.89 -1.87 18.08
N PRO A 331 11.81 -2.03 17.12
CA PRO A 331 13.21 -2.22 17.42
C PRO A 331 13.75 -1.13 18.35
N MET A 332 14.53 -1.56 19.33
CA MET A 332 15.04 -0.69 20.39
C MET A 332 16.23 0.12 19.88
N ILE A 333 15.97 1.30 19.30
CA ILE A 333 17.02 2.22 18.84
C ILE A 333 17.61 3.08 19.98
N VAL A 334 16.89 3.25 21.09
CA VAL A 334 17.37 3.96 22.29
C VAL A 334 16.98 3.19 23.56
N GLU A 335 17.84 3.28 24.59
CA GLU A 335 17.59 2.58 25.86
C GLU A 335 16.24 3.00 26.46
N ARG A 336 15.42 2.02 26.88
CA ARG A 336 14.11 2.24 27.52
C ARG A 336 13.07 2.95 26.63
N PHE A 337 13.27 2.90 25.31
CA PHE A 337 12.21 3.21 24.37
C PHE A 337 10.96 2.33 24.59
N ASN A 338 9.79 2.90 24.33
CA ASN A 338 8.54 2.17 24.25
C ASN A 338 7.62 2.85 23.22
N PHE A 339 6.92 2.07 22.39
CA PHE A 339 5.99 2.58 21.38
C PHE A 339 4.95 3.58 21.94
N ASN A 340 4.58 3.44 23.22
CA ASN A 340 3.65 4.35 23.90
C ASN A 340 4.24 5.73 24.21
N GLN A 341 5.54 5.94 23.99
CA GLN A 341 6.21 7.24 24.11
C GLN A 341 6.13 8.07 22.83
N VAL A 342 5.81 7.43 21.70
CA VAL A 342 5.61 8.10 20.41
C VAL A 342 4.22 8.71 20.39
N ARG A 343 4.13 10.01 20.09
CA ARG A 343 2.85 10.72 19.96
C ARG A 343 2.31 10.51 18.56
N THR A 344 1.03 10.16 18.46
CA THR A 344 0.26 10.16 17.21
C THR A 344 0.19 11.57 16.62
N SER A 345 0.52 11.74 15.35
CA SER A 345 0.33 12.99 14.62
C SER A 345 -1.15 13.34 14.48
N ASN A 346 -1.44 14.62 14.35
CA ASN A 346 -2.78 15.11 14.03
C ASN A 346 -2.96 15.39 12.52
N ARG A 347 -1.93 15.13 11.70
CA ARG A 347 -1.95 15.27 10.25
C ARG A 347 -2.37 13.96 9.61
N VAL A 348 -3.05 14.03 8.47
CA VAL A 348 -3.46 12.84 7.70
C VAL A 348 -3.09 13.10 6.24
N GLY A 349 -2.59 12.10 5.51
CA GLY A 349 -2.37 12.27 4.07
C GLY A 349 -2.50 10.98 3.29
N LEU A 350 -3.07 11.04 2.09
CA LEU A 350 -3.35 9.86 1.27
C LEU A 350 -2.27 9.65 0.22
N HIS A 351 -1.37 8.70 0.45
CA HIS A 351 -0.37 8.28 -0.53
C HIS A 351 -0.89 7.08 -1.34
N SER A 352 -1.09 7.27 -2.64
CA SER A 352 -1.51 6.21 -3.57
C SER A 352 -0.33 5.45 -4.18
N GLN A 353 -0.51 4.16 -4.39
CA GLN A 353 0.45 3.31 -5.11
C GLN A 353 0.15 3.18 -6.62
N LEU A 354 1.18 2.93 -7.43
CA LEU A 354 1.17 2.64 -8.88
C LEU A 354 0.65 3.73 -9.83
N VAL A 355 -0.47 4.37 -9.50
CA VAL A 355 -1.09 5.42 -10.32
C VAL A 355 -0.12 6.57 -10.56
N ALA A 356 -0.24 7.22 -11.72
CA ALA A 356 0.55 8.42 -11.96
C ALA A 356 0.05 9.55 -11.03
N VAL A 357 1.00 10.23 -10.39
CA VAL A 357 0.77 11.29 -9.39
C VAL A 357 1.85 12.36 -9.50
N ASN A 358 1.54 13.59 -9.07
CA ASN A 358 2.52 14.65 -8.92
C ASN A 358 3.03 14.61 -7.49
N THR A 359 4.11 13.86 -7.25
CA THR A 359 4.72 13.69 -5.92
C THR A 359 5.13 15.01 -5.26
N TYR A 360 5.33 16.08 -6.03
CA TYR A 360 5.64 17.39 -5.43
C TYR A 360 4.45 18.01 -4.70
N LEU A 361 3.21 17.81 -5.19
CA LEU A 361 2.01 18.43 -4.64
C LEU A 361 1.08 17.46 -3.94
N ASP A 362 0.98 16.23 -4.43
CA ASP A 362 -0.13 15.32 -4.19
C ASP A 362 0.35 13.96 -3.65
N ASP A 363 1.52 13.91 -3.03
CA ASP A 363 2.09 12.66 -2.50
C ASP A 363 1.37 12.14 -1.26
N GLY A 364 0.71 13.02 -0.51
CA GLY A 364 0.11 12.67 0.78
C GLY A 364 1.11 12.65 1.93
N ALA A 365 2.35 13.10 1.72
CA ALA A 365 3.43 13.13 2.71
C ALA A 365 4.20 14.47 2.70
N SER A 366 5.03 14.71 3.72
CA SER A 366 6.01 15.81 3.74
C SER A 366 7.42 15.25 3.57
N VAL A 367 7.93 15.24 2.34
CA VAL A 367 9.20 14.59 1.96
C VAL A 367 10.19 15.59 1.42
N GLY A 368 11.42 15.57 1.94
CA GLY A 368 12.51 16.40 1.45
C GLY A 368 12.18 17.89 1.55
N PHE A 369 12.46 18.63 0.46
CA PHE A 369 12.05 20.03 0.32
C PHE A 369 10.70 20.20 -0.40
N ASN A 370 9.94 19.14 -0.67
CA ASN A 370 8.59 19.28 -1.20
C ASN A 370 7.70 20.01 -0.17
N PRO A 371 6.65 20.74 -0.61
CA PRO A 371 5.62 21.26 0.28
C PRO A 371 4.92 20.13 1.01
N ASP A 372 4.47 20.42 2.23
CA ASP A 372 3.61 19.51 2.98
C ASP A 372 2.32 19.24 2.20
N SER A 373 2.11 17.98 1.82
CA SER A 373 0.94 17.51 1.09
C SER A 373 -0.04 16.70 1.95
N THR A 374 0.03 16.84 3.28
CA THR A 374 -0.94 16.30 4.24
C THR A 374 -2.06 17.32 4.54
N ALA A 375 -3.18 16.88 5.09
CA ALA A 375 -4.26 17.74 5.57
C ALA A 375 -4.08 18.12 7.05
N ALA A 376 -4.27 19.41 7.37
CA ALA A 376 -4.25 19.94 8.73
C ALA A 376 -5.43 19.42 9.58
N PRO A 377 -5.30 19.32 10.92
CA PRO A 377 -6.40 18.89 11.80
C PRO A 377 -7.57 19.88 11.81
N ASN A 378 -8.63 19.53 12.55
CA ASN A 378 -9.80 20.38 12.81
C ASN A 378 -10.56 20.84 11.54
N GLY A 379 -10.70 19.95 10.56
CA GLY A 379 -11.43 20.18 9.31
C GLY A 379 -10.57 20.74 8.17
N GLY A 380 -9.24 20.72 8.31
CA GLY A 380 -8.34 21.07 7.22
C GLY A 380 -8.50 20.11 6.03
N THR A 381 -8.31 20.62 4.82
CA THR A 381 -8.54 19.86 3.58
C THR A 381 -7.31 19.78 2.70
N LYS A 382 -7.13 18.66 1.99
CA LYS A 382 -6.15 18.49 0.94
C LYS A 382 -6.77 17.74 -0.24
N THR A 383 -6.52 18.23 -1.46
CA THR A 383 -6.95 17.54 -2.68
C THR A 383 -5.77 16.86 -3.35
N TYR A 384 -5.97 15.62 -3.78
CA TYR A 384 -5.04 14.78 -4.53
C TYR A 384 -5.58 14.49 -5.92
N ARG A 385 -4.69 14.39 -6.91
CA ARG A 385 -5.05 14.01 -8.29
C ARG A 385 -4.21 12.84 -8.78
N TRP A 386 -4.90 11.79 -9.22
CA TRP A 386 -4.30 10.55 -9.67
C TRP A 386 -4.81 10.19 -11.06
N TYR A 387 -3.93 9.70 -11.93
CA TYR A 387 -4.33 9.11 -13.21
C TYR A 387 -4.21 7.58 -13.12
N ALA A 388 -5.32 6.88 -13.41
CA ALA A 388 -5.44 5.42 -13.41
C ALA A 388 -4.70 4.77 -14.58
N GLY A 389 -3.39 4.95 -14.61
CA GLY A 389 -2.53 4.50 -15.70
C GLY A 389 -1.12 5.06 -15.57
N ASP A 390 -0.43 5.11 -16.70
CA ASP A 390 0.88 5.72 -16.80
C ASP A 390 0.86 7.06 -17.55
N ARG A 391 1.74 7.98 -17.12
CA ARG A 391 1.91 9.30 -17.72
C ARG A 391 3.38 9.48 -18.10
N TYR A 392 3.68 9.33 -19.38
CA TYR A 392 5.05 9.45 -19.89
C TYR A 392 5.27 10.76 -20.63
N GLY A 393 6.47 11.32 -20.50
CA GLY A 393 6.85 12.62 -21.05
C GLY A 393 7.96 12.55 -22.05
N TYR A 394 7.72 13.07 -23.26
CA TYR A 394 8.72 13.07 -24.31
C TYR A 394 9.63 14.30 -24.27
N PRO A 395 10.86 14.21 -24.81
CA PRO A 395 11.78 15.35 -24.95
C PRO A 395 11.17 16.54 -25.70
N ASP A 396 10.28 16.30 -26.65
CA ASP A 396 9.59 17.33 -27.43
C ASP A 396 8.48 18.07 -26.65
N GLY A 397 8.22 17.68 -25.41
CA GLY A 397 7.20 18.27 -24.53
C GLY A 397 5.83 17.60 -24.62
N THR A 398 5.64 16.62 -25.50
CA THR A 398 4.39 15.85 -25.56
C THR A 398 4.25 14.89 -24.36
N VAL A 399 3.01 14.60 -23.99
CA VAL A 399 2.65 13.69 -22.90
C VAL A 399 1.86 12.54 -23.49
N GLN A 400 2.18 11.31 -23.10
CA GLN A 400 1.37 10.13 -23.39
C GLN A 400 0.72 9.61 -22.12
N LEU A 401 -0.60 9.48 -22.16
CA LEU A 401 -1.40 8.83 -21.13
C LEU A 401 -1.75 7.42 -21.57
N THR A 402 -1.40 6.43 -20.77
CA THR A 402 -1.64 5.01 -21.07
C THR A 402 -2.52 4.41 -19.97
N PRO A 403 -3.79 4.07 -20.25
CA PRO A 403 -4.65 3.37 -19.30
C PRO A 403 -4.05 2.02 -18.88
N ILE A 404 -4.04 1.73 -17.58
CA ILE A 404 -3.55 0.44 -17.05
C ILE A 404 -4.51 -0.06 -15.97
N GLU A 405 -4.96 -1.30 -16.12
CA GLU A 405 -5.75 -2.03 -15.12
C GLU A 405 -4.83 -2.56 -14.00
N PHE A 406 -4.41 -1.70 -13.07
CA PHE A 406 -3.54 -2.13 -11.97
C PHE A 406 -4.21 -3.13 -11.01
N GLY A 407 -5.54 -3.24 -11.01
CA GLY A 407 -6.27 -3.96 -9.99
C GLY A 407 -6.08 -3.26 -8.65
N SER A 408 -5.56 -3.95 -7.65
CA SER A 408 -5.39 -3.40 -6.31
C SER A 408 -4.18 -2.48 -6.18
N THR A 409 -4.36 -1.28 -5.62
CA THR A 409 -3.30 -0.36 -5.20
C THR A 409 -3.55 0.09 -3.76
N GLY A 410 -2.52 0.16 -2.91
CA GLY A 410 -2.68 0.63 -1.54
C GLY A 410 -2.83 2.16 -1.46
N ILE A 411 -3.61 2.61 -0.48
CA ILE A 411 -3.66 4.01 -0.02
C ILE A 411 -3.12 4.04 1.39
N ARG A 412 -1.90 4.55 1.56
CA ARG A 412 -1.23 4.64 2.86
C ARG A 412 -1.44 6.01 3.47
N ASP A 413 -1.73 6.05 4.76
CA ASP A 413 -1.72 7.29 5.53
C ASP A 413 -0.28 7.68 5.88
N MET A 414 0.22 8.75 5.26
CA MET A 414 1.57 9.28 5.50
C MET A 414 1.56 10.55 6.36
N GLY A 415 0.41 10.92 6.94
CA GLY A 415 0.35 11.93 7.99
C GLY A 415 1.01 11.48 9.29
N ASP A 416 1.10 10.17 9.50
CA ASP A 416 1.93 9.54 10.52
C ASP A 416 2.37 8.16 10.03
N ALA A 417 3.64 8.02 9.66
CA ALA A 417 4.16 6.78 9.09
C ALA A 417 4.32 5.63 10.11
N ILE A 418 4.11 5.88 11.41
CA ILE A 418 4.37 4.93 12.50
C ILE A 418 3.09 4.50 13.23
N LYS A 419 2.22 5.45 13.61
CA LYS A 419 1.09 5.20 14.51
C LYS A 419 -0.24 4.99 13.81
N HIS A 420 -0.48 5.66 12.67
CA HIS A 420 -1.81 5.68 12.05
C HIS A 420 -2.26 4.30 11.56
N ALA A 421 -1.36 3.49 11.01
CA ALA A 421 -1.65 2.11 10.61
C ALA A 421 -2.08 1.24 11.79
N SER A 422 -1.42 1.40 12.96
CA SER A 422 -1.76 0.67 14.19
C SER A 422 -3.15 1.00 14.76
N HIS A 423 -3.75 2.10 14.28
CA HIS A 423 -5.13 2.53 14.55
C HIS A 423 -6.07 2.33 13.35
N GLY A 424 -5.63 1.58 12.34
CA GLY A 424 -6.45 1.21 11.19
C GLY A 424 -6.58 2.27 10.10
N SER A 425 -5.78 3.34 10.09
CA SER A 425 -5.80 4.31 8.98
C SER A 425 -5.15 3.71 7.72
N ILE A 426 -5.93 2.98 6.94
CA ILE A 426 -5.52 2.27 5.73
C ILE A 426 -6.61 2.34 4.67
N GLY A 427 -6.23 2.18 3.40
CA GLY A 427 -7.18 2.08 2.30
C GLY A 427 -6.63 1.40 1.06
N ALA A 428 -7.49 1.25 0.06
CA ALA A 428 -7.19 0.72 -1.25
C ALA A 428 -7.85 1.58 -2.34
N LEU A 429 -7.16 1.71 -3.47
CA LEU A 429 -7.70 2.17 -4.74
C LEU A 429 -7.65 1.00 -5.72
N VAL A 430 -8.81 0.57 -6.20
CA VAL A 430 -8.93 -0.49 -7.20
C VAL A 430 -9.07 0.13 -8.59
N ILE A 431 -8.16 -0.22 -9.48
CA ILE A 431 -8.18 0.18 -10.89
C ILE A 431 -8.72 -0.97 -11.73
N GLU A 432 -9.98 -0.85 -12.11
CA GLU A 432 -10.76 -1.83 -12.86
C GLU A 432 -10.46 -1.76 -14.37
N PRO A 433 -10.89 -2.74 -15.18
CA PRO A 433 -10.69 -2.73 -16.61
C PRO A 433 -11.14 -1.41 -17.27
N LEU A 434 -10.47 -1.03 -18.35
CA LEU A 434 -10.89 0.09 -19.19
C LEU A 434 -12.36 -0.10 -19.62
N ASN A 435 -13.15 0.98 -19.60
CA ASN A 435 -14.58 0.96 -19.93
C ASN A 435 -15.43 0.04 -19.03
N SER A 436 -15.06 -0.15 -17.77
CA SER A 436 -15.87 -0.88 -16.80
C SER A 436 -16.68 0.05 -15.88
N ASN A 437 -17.76 -0.49 -15.33
CA ASN A 437 -18.46 0.06 -14.18
C ASN A 437 -18.72 -1.04 -13.15
N TRP A 438 -19.20 -0.67 -11.97
CA TRP A 438 -19.35 -1.62 -10.87
C TRP A 438 -20.58 -1.36 -10.01
N LYS A 439 -21.02 -2.41 -9.33
CA LYS A 439 -22.03 -2.37 -8.29
C LYS A 439 -21.48 -3.00 -7.02
N VAL A 440 -21.24 -2.17 -6.00
CA VAL A 440 -20.85 -2.62 -4.66
C VAL A 440 -22.02 -3.30 -3.94
N ASP A 441 -21.70 -4.15 -2.98
CA ASP A 441 -22.71 -4.76 -2.13
C ASP A 441 -23.34 -3.72 -1.20
N PRO A 442 -24.64 -3.83 -0.86
CA PRO A 442 -25.35 -2.79 -0.11
C PRO A 442 -24.71 -2.34 1.21
N LEU A 443 -23.95 -3.21 1.88
CA LEU A 443 -23.34 -2.93 3.18
C LEU A 443 -21.82 -3.18 3.21
N SER A 444 -21.19 -3.44 2.07
CA SER A 444 -19.75 -3.67 1.99
C SER A 444 -19.16 -3.11 0.70
N ASN A 445 -18.13 -2.29 0.83
CA ASN A 445 -17.33 -1.83 -0.31
C ASN A 445 -16.22 -2.83 -0.66
N ALA A 446 -15.97 -3.82 0.21
CA ALA A 446 -15.00 -4.87 -0.01
C ALA A 446 -15.48 -5.93 -1.01
N ALA A 447 -16.73 -5.86 -1.49
CA ALA A 447 -17.23 -6.75 -2.53
C ALA A 447 -18.02 -5.99 -3.60
N ALA A 448 -17.76 -6.29 -4.89
CA ALA A 448 -18.46 -5.66 -6.01
C ALA A 448 -18.67 -6.62 -7.19
N ASN A 449 -19.70 -6.38 -8.00
CA ASN A 449 -19.83 -6.98 -9.34
C ASN A 449 -19.33 -5.98 -10.37
N ILE A 450 -18.44 -6.41 -11.26
CA ILE A 450 -17.84 -5.55 -12.28
C ILE A 450 -18.44 -5.87 -13.64
N TYR A 451 -18.82 -4.84 -14.40
CA TYR A 451 -19.49 -4.97 -15.69
C TYR A 451 -18.73 -4.21 -16.77
N ASP A 452 -18.81 -4.75 -17.98
CA ASP A 452 -18.38 -4.04 -19.18
C ASP A 452 -19.45 -3.00 -19.55
N THR A 453 -19.04 -1.74 -19.74
CA THR A 453 -19.99 -0.62 -19.95
C THR A 453 -20.69 -0.73 -21.31
N ALA A 454 -20.04 -1.30 -22.32
CA ALA A 454 -20.59 -1.37 -23.67
C ALA A 454 -21.65 -2.47 -23.81
N SER A 455 -21.38 -3.66 -23.26
CA SER A 455 -22.27 -4.82 -23.34
C SER A 455 -23.23 -4.95 -22.16
N GLY A 456 -22.93 -4.30 -21.03
CA GLY A 456 -23.65 -4.49 -19.76
C GLY A 456 -23.45 -5.87 -19.12
N SER A 457 -22.57 -6.70 -19.69
CA SER A 457 -22.31 -8.05 -19.18
C SER A 457 -21.40 -8.00 -17.97
N GLN A 458 -21.69 -8.84 -16.97
CA GLN A 458 -20.80 -8.99 -15.82
C GLN A 458 -19.49 -9.65 -16.28
N ILE A 459 -18.36 -9.03 -15.93
CA ILE A 459 -17.02 -9.53 -16.22
C ILE A 459 -16.58 -10.51 -15.14
N PHE A 460 -16.68 -10.11 -13.87
CA PHE A 460 -16.33 -10.93 -12.70
C PHE A 460 -16.98 -10.39 -11.42
N ARG A 461 -16.83 -11.15 -10.35
CA ARG A 461 -17.09 -10.76 -8.96
C ARG A 461 -15.77 -10.41 -8.28
N GLU A 462 -15.72 -9.32 -7.53
CA GLU A 462 -14.52 -8.85 -6.84
C GLU A 462 -14.67 -8.92 -5.32
N PHE A 463 -13.55 -9.26 -4.65
CA PHE A 463 -13.34 -9.13 -3.21
C PHE A 463 -12.05 -8.39 -2.89
N VAL A 464 -12.05 -7.53 -1.86
CA VAL A 464 -10.88 -6.78 -1.40
C VAL A 464 -10.54 -7.16 0.04
N VAL A 465 -9.30 -7.60 0.23
CA VAL A 465 -8.73 -8.04 1.51
C VAL A 465 -7.54 -7.15 1.85
N LEU A 466 -7.65 -6.38 2.92
CA LEU A 466 -6.56 -5.60 3.47
C LEU A 466 -6.05 -6.29 4.74
N TYR A 467 -4.81 -6.72 4.70
CA TYR A 467 -4.04 -7.06 5.88
C TYR A 467 -3.87 -5.80 6.74
N GLN A 468 -3.98 -6.00 8.03
CA GLN A 468 -3.55 -5.05 9.04
C GLN A 468 -2.61 -5.78 9.98
N THR A 469 -1.41 -5.25 10.10
CA THR A 469 -0.44 -5.68 11.10
C THR A 469 -0.32 -4.61 12.18
N ASP A 470 0.53 -4.81 13.20
CA ASP A 470 0.88 -3.80 14.22
C ASP A 470 -0.25 -3.16 15.07
N LEU A 471 -1.47 -3.73 15.08
CA LEU A 471 -2.65 -3.09 15.68
C LEU A 471 -2.57 -2.92 17.20
N SER A 472 -2.94 -1.73 17.66
CA SER A 472 -2.96 -1.32 19.07
C SER A 472 -4.29 -1.64 19.80
N LEU A 473 -4.76 -2.88 19.66
CA LEU A 473 -6.08 -3.28 20.17
C LEU A 473 -6.17 -3.30 21.70
N GLN A 474 -7.38 -2.99 22.19
CA GLN A 474 -7.78 -3.09 23.58
C GLN A 474 -8.75 -4.26 23.77
N GLN A 475 -8.74 -4.86 24.96
CA GLN A 475 -9.73 -5.85 25.38
C GLN A 475 -10.61 -5.33 26.51
N ARG A 476 -11.93 -5.50 26.38
CA ARG A 476 -12.91 -5.07 27.37
C ARG A 476 -13.20 -6.16 28.41
N GLY A 477 -12.69 -6.01 29.63
CA GLY A 477 -13.01 -6.83 30.81
C GLY A 477 -12.55 -8.30 30.73
N SER A 478 -12.11 -8.88 31.86
CA SER A 478 -11.34 -10.13 31.87
C SER A 478 -12.13 -11.42 31.60
N ARG A 479 -11.58 -12.32 30.78
CA ARG A 479 -11.31 -13.68 31.27
C ARG A 479 -10.00 -13.58 32.06
N GLY A 480 -10.03 -13.65 33.40
CA GLY A 480 -8.82 -13.54 34.25
C GLY A 480 -8.80 -12.51 35.41
N GLY A 481 -9.94 -12.11 35.98
CA GLY A 481 -9.97 -11.57 37.35
C GLY A 481 -9.50 -10.12 37.60
N PHE A 482 -9.40 -9.25 36.59
CA PHE A 482 -9.18 -7.82 36.83
C PHE A 482 -10.44 -6.98 36.54
N ALA A 483 -10.62 -5.90 37.31
CA ALA A 483 -11.79 -5.01 37.31
C ALA A 483 -12.22 -4.50 35.91
N SER A 484 -13.50 -4.14 35.80
CA SER A 484 -14.15 -3.56 34.62
C SER A 484 -13.36 -2.38 34.04
N GLY A 485 -12.87 -2.52 32.80
CA GLY A 485 -12.15 -1.48 32.05
C GLY A 485 -11.57 -2.01 30.74
N LEU A 486 -11.14 -1.09 29.87
CA LEU A 486 -10.31 -1.40 28.70
C LEU A 486 -8.87 -1.66 29.14
N LYS A 487 -8.22 -2.66 28.53
CA LYS A 487 -6.81 -2.94 28.74
C LYS A 487 -6.11 -3.17 27.41
N ALA A 488 -4.88 -2.66 27.29
CA ALA A 488 -3.98 -2.98 26.20
C ALA A 488 -3.86 -4.49 26.07
N LEU A 489 -4.19 -5.03 24.89
CA LEU A 489 -4.09 -6.45 24.65
C LEU A 489 -2.60 -6.83 24.57
N ARG A 490 -2.19 -7.81 25.38
CA ARG A 490 -0.80 -8.29 25.40
C ARG A 490 -0.50 -9.07 24.13
N ASN A 491 0.76 -9.06 23.72
CA ASN A 491 1.27 -10.07 22.79
C ASN A 491 1.19 -11.46 23.44
N MET A 492 1.36 -12.48 22.61
CA MET A 492 1.40 -13.86 23.07
C MET A 492 2.55 -14.08 24.07
N ALA A 493 2.42 -15.11 24.91
CA ALA A 493 3.59 -15.67 25.57
C ALA A 493 4.61 -16.11 24.50
N ASP A 494 5.89 -15.82 24.74
CA ASP A 494 7.01 -16.17 23.84
C ASP A 494 7.04 -15.42 22.49
N THR A 495 6.35 -14.29 22.36
CA THR A 495 6.68 -13.32 21.30
C THR A 495 8.07 -12.76 21.55
N ASP A 496 9.01 -13.07 20.67
CA ASP A 496 10.42 -12.68 20.76
C ASP A 496 10.69 -11.40 19.96
N ASP A 497 10.21 -11.38 18.70
CA ASP A 497 10.49 -10.33 17.72
C ASP A 497 9.45 -9.18 17.75
N SER A 498 9.88 -7.95 17.45
CA SER A 498 8.98 -6.79 17.30
C SER A 498 7.95 -7.00 16.19
N GLU A 499 8.33 -7.72 15.16
CA GLU A 499 7.61 -7.98 13.93
C GLU A 499 6.36 -8.85 14.15
N ASP A 500 6.41 -9.71 15.18
CA ASP A 500 5.28 -10.54 15.59
C ASP A 500 4.37 -9.83 16.61
N SER A 501 4.81 -8.68 17.14
CA SER A 501 4.07 -7.88 18.08
C SER A 501 2.86 -7.18 17.43
N GLY A 502 1.97 -6.66 18.28
CA GLY A 502 0.74 -6.04 17.82
C GLY A 502 -0.24 -7.06 17.23
N MET A 503 -1.52 -6.68 17.21
CA MET A 503 -2.56 -7.58 16.73
C MET A 503 -2.72 -7.49 15.22
N LYS A 504 -3.39 -8.50 14.65
CA LYS A 504 -3.59 -8.60 13.21
C LYS A 504 -5.08 -8.65 12.88
N ALA A 505 -5.44 -8.20 11.68
CA ALA A 505 -6.81 -8.22 11.20
C ALA A 505 -6.90 -8.25 9.67
N PHE A 506 -8.06 -8.67 9.18
CA PHE A 506 -8.54 -8.39 7.82
C PHE A 506 -9.70 -7.41 7.89
N ASN A 507 -9.62 -6.30 7.17
CA ASN A 507 -10.72 -5.33 7.01
C ASN A 507 -11.40 -4.95 8.35
N TYR A 508 -10.61 -4.57 9.35
CA TYR A 508 -11.07 -4.27 10.72
C TYR A 508 -11.68 -5.44 11.50
N LYS A 509 -11.40 -6.69 11.11
CA LYS A 509 -11.92 -7.88 11.79
C LYS A 509 -10.85 -8.94 11.97
N THR A 510 -10.93 -9.69 13.07
CA THR A 510 -10.00 -10.80 13.37
C THR A 510 -10.76 -11.95 14.03
N GLU A 511 -10.35 -13.20 13.81
CA GLU A 511 -10.91 -14.37 14.51
C GLU A 511 -9.79 -15.23 15.13
N PRO A 512 -9.19 -14.79 16.24
CA PRO A 512 -8.09 -15.52 16.85
C PRO A 512 -8.54 -16.87 17.43
N LEU A 513 -7.71 -17.91 17.28
CA LEU A 513 -8.09 -19.26 17.75
C LEU A 513 -8.18 -19.33 19.28
N TRP A 514 -7.34 -18.57 20.01
CA TRP A 514 -7.46 -18.45 21.47
C TRP A 514 -8.83 -17.90 21.88
N GLY A 515 -9.44 -17.04 21.07
CA GLY A 515 -10.79 -16.51 21.25
C GLY A 515 -11.86 -17.59 21.11
N ARG A 516 -11.73 -18.45 20.09
CA ARG A 516 -12.61 -19.60 19.86
C ARG A 516 -12.43 -20.72 20.89
N LEU A 517 -11.23 -20.86 21.46
CA LEU A 517 -10.96 -21.73 22.61
C LEU A 517 -11.39 -21.11 23.94
N GLY A 518 -11.54 -19.78 23.99
CA GLY A 518 -11.95 -19.09 25.19
C GLY A 518 -10.87 -19.01 26.26
N VAL A 519 -9.61 -19.10 25.85
CA VAL A 519 -8.46 -18.93 26.73
C VAL A 519 -7.90 -17.51 26.60
N PRO A 520 -7.19 -16.97 27.60
CA PRO A 520 -6.49 -15.70 27.43
C PRO A 520 -5.45 -15.75 26.29
N ILE A 521 -5.18 -14.62 25.63
CA ILE A 521 -4.11 -14.52 24.62
C ILE A 521 -2.72 -14.90 25.17
N THR A 522 -2.52 -14.75 26.49
CA THR A 522 -1.27 -15.10 27.17
C THR A 522 -1.13 -16.60 27.45
N THR A 523 -2.09 -17.43 27.04
CA THR A 523 -1.96 -18.88 27.14
C THR A 523 -0.92 -19.35 26.11
N PRO A 524 0.19 -19.96 26.55
CA PRO A 524 1.27 -20.33 25.65
C PRO A 524 0.87 -21.50 24.73
N PRO A 525 1.51 -21.63 23.56
CA PRO A 525 1.34 -22.81 22.71
C PRO A 525 1.72 -24.11 23.44
N ILE A 526 2.85 -24.11 24.15
CA ILE A 526 3.42 -25.27 24.83
C ILE A 526 3.54 -24.96 26.33
N GLY A 527 3.05 -25.87 27.19
CA GLY A 527 3.25 -25.75 28.64
C GLY A 527 4.68 -26.12 29.04
N GLY A 528 5.21 -25.51 30.10
CA GLY A 528 6.58 -25.76 30.53
C GLY A 528 6.92 -25.22 31.93
N PRO A 529 8.17 -25.41 32.40
CA PRO A 529 8.62 -24.89 33.70
C PRO A 529 8.47 -23.37 33.82
N ASP A 530 8.68 -22.66 32.70
CA ASP A 530 8.58 -21.20 32.62
C ASP A 530 7.12 -20.71 32.49
N HIS A 531 6.21 -21.58 32.02
CA HIS A 531 4.78 -21.32 31.91
C HIS A 531 3.93 -22.42 32.57
N PRO A 532 3.89 -22.48 33.91
CA PRO A 532 3.08 -23.47 34.62
C PRO A 532 1.58 -23.15 34.47
N GLY A 533 0.87 -23.94 33.66
CA GLY A 533 -0.56 -23.74 33.41
C GLY A 533 -1.05 -24.52 32.18
N PRO A 534 -2.35 -24.42 31.84
CA PRO A 534 -2.88 -24.96 30.59
C PRO A 534 -2.23 -24.26 29.39
N SER A 535 -1.95 -25.03 28.35
CA SER A 535 -1.41 -24.61 27.07
C SER A 535 -2.45 -24.78 25.96
N ILE A 536 -2.25 -24.13 24.81
CA ILE A 536 -3.15 -24.32 23.65
C ILE A 536 -3.14 -25.79 23.20
N ASN A 537 -2.02 -26.49 23.34
CA ASN A 537 -1.90 -27.91 23.00
C ASN A 537 -2.73 -28.84 23.90
N ASP A 538 -3.29 -28.37 25.01
CA ASP A 538 -4.18 -29.15 25.86
C ASP A 538 -5.63 -29.20 25.33
N PHE A 539 -5.94 -28.49 24.24
CA PHE A 539 -7.28 -28.41 23.64
C PHE A 539 -7.40 -29.24 22.35
N ASP A 540 -8.57 -29.84 22.13
CA ASP A 540 -8.91 -30.45 20.83
C ASP A 540 -9.22 -29.36 19.80
N LEU A 541 -8.34 -29.26 18.79
CA LEU A 541 -8.45 -28.26 17.72
C LEU A 541 -9.23 -28.75 16.50
N THR A 542 -9.75 -29.97 16.50
CA THR A 542 -10.40 -30.58 15.32
C THR A 542 -11.51 -29.70 14.75
N ASN A 543 -12.27 -29.04 15.63
CA ASN A 543 -13.41 -28.20 15.26
C ASN A 543 -13.10 -26.70 15.26
N ILE A 544 -11.83 -26.30 15.42
CA ILE A 544 -11.48 -24.90 15.71
C ILE A 544 -11.79 -23.93 14.58
N LEU A 545 -11.96 -24.41 13.34
CA LEU A 545 -12.37 -23.61 12.18
C LEU A 545 -13.87 -23.77 11.83
N SER A 546 -14.58 -24.70 12.46
CA SER A 546 -15.98 -24.99 12.12
C SER A 546 -16.95 -23.95 12.65
N SER A 547 -17.88 -23.49 11.80
CA SER A 547 -18.99 -22.62 12.21
C SER A 547 -20.10 -23.36 12.96
N THR A 548 -20.25 -24.67 12.73
CA THR A 548 -21.40 -25.44 13.21
C THR A 548 -21.10 -26.29 14.43
N GLN A 549 -19.82 -26.60 14.66
CA GLN A 549 -19.39 -27.42 15.79
C GLN A 549 -19.10 -26.58 17.05
N PRO A 550 -19.22 -27.17 18.24
CA PRO A 550 -18.88 -26.51 19.49
C PRO A 550 -17.36 -26.34 19.62
N ASN A 551 -16.96 -25.22 20.22
CA ASN A 551 -15.60 -25.00 20.75
C ASN A 551 -15.72 -24.41 22.16
N PRO A 552 -14.75 -24.62 23.08
CA PRO A 552 -14.88 -24.20 24.48
C PRO A 552 -15.06 -22.69 24.70
N GLY A 553 -14.54 -21.86 23.79
CA GLY A 553 -14.72 -20.41 23.80
C GLY A 553 -16.03 -19.94 23.18
N CYS A 554 -16.76 -20.86 22.55
CA CYS A 554 -18.03 -20.61 21.90
C CYS A 554 -19.17 -21.39 22.55
N GLY A 555 -20.41 -21.09 22.13
CA GLY A 555 -21.58 -21.87 22.49
C GLY A 555 -21.65 -23.23 21.75
N PRO A 556 -22.83 -23.87 21.71
CA PRO A 556 -23.02 -25.18 21.07
C PRO A 556 -22.72 -25.18 19.56
N ALA A 557 -22.84 -24.03 18.90
CA ALA A 557 -22.29 -23.77 17.58
C ALA A 557 -21.45 -22.50 17.67
N CYS A 558 -20.23 -22.50 17.11
CA CYS A 558 -19.36 -21.33 17.24
C CYS A 558 -19.80 -20.16 16.35
N GLY A 559 -20.53 -20.43 15.27
CA GLY A 559 -20.88 -19.46 14.23
C GLY A 559 -19.71 -19.18 13.28
N ASP A 560 -20.00 -18.49 12.18
CA ASP A 560 -19.00 -18.00 11.24
C ASP A 560 -17.96 -17.09 11.94
N PRO A 561 -16.73 -17.00 11.43
CA PRO A 561 -15.74 -16.08 11.96
C PRO A 561 -16.20 -14.63 11.80
N GLU A 562 -15.71 -13.73 12.64
CA GLU A 562 -16.01 -12.30 12.50
C GLU A 562 -15.23 -11.63 11.37
N THR A 563 -14.20 -12.29 10.82
CA THR A 563 -13.52 -11.86 9.59
C THR A 563 -14.46 -11.88 8.38
N PRO A 564 -14.13 -11.17 7.30
CA PRO A 564 -15.00 -11.08 6.13
C PRO A 564 -15.45 -12.46 5.60
N ILE A 565 -16.73 -12.56 5.24
CA ILE A 565 -17.26 -13.70 4.49
C ILE A 565 -17.50 -13.20 3.08
N PHE A 566 -16.74 -13.74 2.13
CA PHE A 566 -16.88 -13.39 0.72
C PHE A 566 -17.81 -14.39 0.04
N GLU A 567 -18.77 -13.89 -0.74
CA GLU A 567 -19.81 -14.73 -1.34
C GLU A 567 -19.84 -14.62 -2.87
N ALA A 568 -19.81 -15.77 -3.54
CA ALA A 568 -19.94 -15.90 -4.99
C ALA A 568 -20.82 -17.10 -5.38
N GLN A 569 -21.26 -17.11 -6.64
CA GLN A 569 -21.96 -18.27 -7.21
C GLN A 569 -20.95 -19.27 -7.76
N SER A 570 -21.23 -20.57 -7.62
CA SER A 570 -20.40 -21.64 -8.20
C SER A 570 -20.16 -21.40 -9.71
N GLY A 571 -18.89 -21.53 -10.13
CA GLY A 571 -18.46 -21.32 -11.51
C GLY A 571 -18.29 -19.84 -11.92
N GLN A 572 -18.62 -18.88 -11.05
CA GLN A 572 -18.44 -17.47 -11.32
C GLN A 572 -16.95 -17.11 -11.36
N ALA A 573 -16.54 -16.29 -12.34
CA ALA A 573 -15.21 -15.68 -12.35
C ALA A 573 -15.07 -14.71 -11.16
N VAL A 574 -14.02 -14.89 -10.37
CA VAL A 574 -13.77 -14.13 -9.14
C VAL A 574 -12.38 -13.53 -9.15
N ARG A 575 -12.25 -12.32 -8.63
CA ARG A 575 -10.97 -11.68 -8.33
C ARG A 575 -10.85 -11.35 -6.86
N PHE A 576 -9.77 -11.81 -6.23
CA PHE A 576 -9.36 -11.36 -4.89
C PHE A 576 -8.24 -10.32 -5.03
N ARG A 577 -8.45 -9.17 -4.43
CA ARG A 577 -7.52 -8.04 -4.32
C ARG A 577 -6.92 -8.10 -2.92
N VAL A 578 -5.69 -8.60 -2.79
CA VAL A 578 -5.05 -8.81 -1.49
C VAL A 578 -3.95 -7.78 -1.32
N LEU A 579 -4.01 -6.99 -0.26
CA LEU A 579 -3.08 -5.88 -0.01
C LEU A 579 -2.59 -5.92 1.43
N ASP A 580 -1.34 -5.53 1.63
CA ASP A 580 -0.84 -5.03 2.91
C ASP A 580 -0.26 -3.64 2.66
N VAL A 581 -0.80 -2.64 3.35
CA VAL A 581 -0.56 -1.22 3.03
C VAL A 581 0.51 -0.63 3.93
N ALA A 582 0.55 -1.06 5.20
CA ALA A 582 1.40 -0.50 6.25
C ALA A 582 1.45 -1.45 7.45
N GLY A 583 2.53 -1.37 8.22
CA GLY A 583 2.70 -2.06 9.50
C GLY A 583 4.03 -2.80 9.61
N HIS A 584 4.06 -3.91 10.35
CA HIS A 584 5.26 -4.72 10.57
C HIS A 584 5.77 -5.43 9.31
N PRO A 585 7.08 -5.76 9.23
CA PRO A 585 7.69 -6.37 8.03
C PRO A 585 7.43 -7.87 7.89
N ARG A 586 6.91 -8.56 8.93
CA ARG A 586 6.66 -10.02 8.86
C ARG A 586 5.69 -10.32 7.73
N GLN A 587 6.15 -11.08 6.75
CA GLN A 587 5.40 -11.31 5.53
C GLN A 587 4.29 -12.34 5.69
N HIS A 588 3.36 -12.27 4.74
CA HIS A 588 2.17 -13.07 4.67
C HIS A 588 2.12 -13.92 3.39
N GLY A 589 1.63 -15.14 3.55
CA GLY A 589 1.31 -16.10 2.51
C GLY A 589 -0.19 -16.31 2.44
N PHE A 590 -0.86 -15.75 1.43
CA PHE A 590 -2.30 -15.86 1.27
C PHE A 590 -2.70 -17.10 0.45
N THR A 591 -3.65 -17.87 0.96
CA THR A 591 -4.17 -19.08 0.33
C THR A 591 -5.68 -19.12 0.37
N ILE A 592 -6.30 -19.62 -0.70
CA ILE A 592 -7.71 -20.03 -0.72
C ILE A 592 -7.73 -21.55 -0.96
N PHE A 593 -8.24 -22.30 0.01
CA PHE A 593 -8.26 -23.76 -0.08
C PHE A 593 -9.09 -24.21 -1.29
N GLY A 594 -8.62 -25.24 -2.01
CA GLY A 594 -9.31 -25.79 -3.18
C GLY A 594 -9.25 -24.92 -4.44
N HIS A 595 -8.52 -23.79 -4.42
CA HIS A 595 -8.38 -22.88 -5.57
C HIS A 595 -6.91 -22.75 -5.98
N HIS A 596 -6.68 -22.42 -7.25
CA HIS A 596 -5.39 -22.01 -7.79
C HIS A 596 -5.59 -20.83 -8.75
N TRP A 597 -4.49 -20.19 -9.10
CA TRP A 597 -4.44 -19.05 -10.02
C TRP A 597 -3.06 -18.94 -10.66
N GLN A 598 -2.97 -18.15 -11.72
CA GLN A 598 -1.69 -17.81 -12.36
C GLN A 598 -0.91 -16.79 -11.53
N PHE A 599 0.40 -16.99 -11.40
CA PHE A 599 1.29 -16.09 -10.65
C PHE A 599 1.36 -14.69 -11.27
N GLU A 600 1.40 -14.59 -12.60
CA GLU A 600 1.44 -13.31 -13.33
C GLU A 600 0.27 -13.21 -14.32
N PRO A 601 -0.95 -12.84 -13.87
CA PRO A 601 -2.16 -12.85 -14.71
C PRO A 601 -2.26 -11.61 -15.60
N TRP A 602 -1.19 -11.25 -16.31
CA TRP A 602 -1.07 -10.01 -17.07
C TRP A 602 -1.00 -10.26 -18.56
N GLN A 603 -1.58 -9.34 -19.34
CA GLN A 603 -1.53 -9.37 -20.80
C GLN A 603 -1.30 -7.96 -21.36
N ASN A 604 -1.07 -7.90 -22.67
CA ASN A 604 -1.04 -6.66 -23.43
C ASN A 604 -0.05 -5.63 -22.88
N HIS A 605 1.20 -6.05 -22.65
CA HIS A 605 2.25 -5.24 -22.03
C HIS A 605 1.90 -4.84 -20.60
N SER A 606 1.38 -5.79 -19.82
CA SER A 606 0.91 -5.60 -18.44
C SER A 606 -0.18 -4.53 -18.25
N ARG A 607 -0.95 -4.23 -19.30
CA ARG A 607 -2.01 -3.22 -19.25
C ARG A 607 -3.36 -3.75 -18.80
N ILE A 608 -3.60 -5.06 -18.96
CA ILE A 608 -4.86 -5.72 -18.61
C ILE A 608 -4.59 -7.03 -17.88
N GLN A 609 -5.55 -7.49 -17.08
CA GLN A 609 -5.47 -8.76 -16.37
C GLN A 609 -6.25 -9.86 -17.08
N GLY A 610 -5.63 -11.04 -17.22
CA GLY A 610 -6.23 -12.19 -17.88
C GLY A 610 -5.30 -13.40 -17.91
N ASN A 611 -5.65 -14.41 -18.73
CA ASN A 611 -4.85 -15.62 -18.91
C ASN A 611 -3.48 -15.33 -19.54
N ASN A 612 -2.39 -15.59 -18.81
CA ASN A 612 -1.02 -15.45 -19.31
C ASN A 612 -0.41 -16.84 -19.60
N PRO A 613 -0.18 -17.22 -20.87
CA PRO A 613 0.33 -18.54 -21.22
C PRO A 613 1.81 -18.75 -20.87
N PHE A 614 2.51 -17.72 -20.39
CA PHE A 614 3.94 -17.77 -20.07
C PHE A 614 4.25 -17.86 -18.58
N THR A 615 3.22 -17.95 -17.72
CA THR A 615 3.38 -18.06 -16.27
C THR A 615 2.86 -19.42 -15.77
N PHE A 616 3.19 -19.75 -14.53
CA PHE A 616 2.77 -20.99 -13.87
C PHE A 616 1.61 -20.74 -12.91
N GLU A 617 0.94 -21.82 -12.50
CA GLU A 617 -0.12 -21.77 -11.50
C GLU A 617 0.43 -22.02 -10.09
N ILE A 618 -0.20 -21.37 -9.12
CA ILE A 618 0.10 -21.47 -7.68
C ILE A 618 -1.20 -21.63 -6.89
N GLY A 619 -1.10 -22.21 -5.69
CA GLY A 619 -2.19 -22.30 -4.72
C GLY A 619 -2.05 -21.35 -3.53
N SER A 620 -0.89 -20.68 -3.42
CA SER A 620 -0.58 -19.74 -2.35
C SER A 620 0.33 -18.66 -2.91
N GLU A 621 0.02 -17.40 -2.61
CA GLU A 621 0.88 -16.26 -2.92
C GLU A 621 1.64 -15.87 -1.65
N SER A 622 2.96 -15.76 -1.70
CA SER A 622 3.79 -15.33 -0.58
C SER A 622 4.36 -13.94 -0.80
N GLY A 623 4.93 -13.38 0.27
CA GLY A 623 5.65 -12.11 0.17
C GLY A 623 4.77 -10.88 0.24
N ILE A 624 3.59 -11.01 0.85
CA ILE A 624 2.68 -9.91 1.11
C ILE A 624 3.14 -9.23 2.41
N ALA A 625 3.54 -7.98 2.31
CA ALA A 625 4.01 -7.14 3.42
C ALA A 625 3.71 -5.67 3.05
N PRO A 626 3.92 -4.69 3.95
CA PRO A 626 3.56 -3.30 3.72
C PRO A 626 3.94 -2.80 2.33
N THR A 627 3.01 -2.15 1.64
CA THR A 627 3.07 -1.67 0.25
C THR A 627 3.03 -2.74 -0.85
N ARG A 628 2.85 -4.03 -0.51
CA ARG A 628 2.63 -5.10 -1.47
C ARG A 628 1.14 -5.31 -1.75
N HIS A 629 0.83 -5.61 -3.00
CA HIS A 629 -0.50 -5.97 -3.45
C HIS A 629 -0.46 -7.12 -4.45
N VAL A 630 -1.55 -7.90 -4.51
CA VAL A 630 -1.68 -9.12 -5.31
C VAL A 630 -3.10 -9.15 -5.89
N ASN A 631 -3.16 -9.45 -7.19
CA ASN A 631 -4.41 -9.65 -7.91
C ASN A 631 -4.57 -11.13 -8.24
N ILE A 632 -5.47 -11.83 -7.54
CA ILE A 632 -5.74 -13.25 -7.73
C ILE A 632 -6.94 -13.40 -8.66
N LEU A 633 -6.77 -14.06 -9.80
CA LEU A 633 -7.86 -14.41 -10.73
C LEU A 633 -8.16 -15.90 -10.60
N THR A 634 -9.39 -16.23 -10.18
CA THR A 634 -9.81 -17.63 -9.99
C THR A 634 -11.30 -17.81 -10.31
N THR A 635 -11.81 -19.03 -10.11
CA THR A 635 -13.22 -19.38 -10.32
C THR A 635 -13.82 -19.89 -9.01
N ALA A 636 -15.00 -19.38 -8.64
CA ALA A 636 -15.70 -19.79 -7.43
C ALA A 636 -16.00 -21.29 -7.42
N GLY A 637 -15.52 -21.98 -6.38
CA GLY A 637 -15.65 -23.42 -6.21
C GLY A 637 -14.49 -24.24 -6.79
N GLY A 638 -13.40 -23.55 -7.16
CA GLY A 638 -12.23 -24.13 -7.81
C GLY A 638 -12.55 -24.71 -9.18
N ILE A 639 -11.64 -25.55 -9.69
CA ILE A 639 -11.81 -26.20 -11.01
C ILE A 639 -13.04 -27.11 -11.12
N PHE A 640 -13.58 -27.55 -10.00
CA PHE A 640 -14.76 -28.41 -9.96
C PHE A 640 -16.06 -27.62 -9.78
N GLY A 641 -15.99 -26.30 -9.62
CA GLY A 641 -17.13 -25.42 -9.38
C GLY A 641 -18.01 -25.90 -8.22
N LYS A 642 -17.42 -26.39 -7.12
CA LYS A 642 -18.21 -26.97 -6.03
C LYS A 642 -18.77 -25.88 -5.11
N PRO A 643 -20.07 -25.90 -4.79
CA PRO A 643 -20.62 -25.10 -3.71
C PRO A 643 -20.07 -25.56 -2.35
N GLY A 644 -19.92 -24.61 -1.42
CA GLY A 644 -19.43 -24.87 -0.07
C GLY A 644 -18.64 -23.71 0.51
N ASP A 645 -18.19 -23.88 1.75
CA ASP A 645 -17.33 -22.94 2.44
C ASP A 645 -15.86 -23.33 2.24
N TYR A 646 -15.07 -22.40 1.72
CA TYR A 646 -13.65 -22.55 1.52
C TYR A 646 -12.89 -21.67 2.52
N LEU A 647 -11.85 -22.23 3.12
CA LEU A 647 -10.97 -21.48 4.01
C LEU A 647 -10.06 -20.57 3.17
N TYR A 648 -10.07 -19.27 3.46
CA TYR A 648 -8.94 -18.41 3.08
C TYR A 648 -8.14 -18.04 4.34
N ARG A 649 -6.82 -18.00 4.25
CA ARG A 649 -5.96 -17.69 5.40
C ARG A 649 -4.57 -17.23 5.00
N THR A 650 -3.89 -16.64 5.97
CA THR A 650 -2.43 -16.53 5.96
C THR A 650 -1.79 -17.88 6.33
N GLN A 651 -0.56 -18.17 5.88
CA GLN A 651 0.10 -19.47 6.11
C GLN A 651 1.01 -19.49 7.34
N GLU A 652 1.50 -18.34 7.79
CA GLU A 652 2.39 -18.22 8.94
C GLU A 652 1.65 -18.69 10.19
N ALA A 653 2.24 -19.65 10.91
CA ALA A 653 1.58 -20.29 12.03
C ALA A 653 1.10 -19.26 13.07
N MET A 654 1.98 -18.33 13.49
CA MET A 654 1.63 -17.37 14.52
C MET A 654 0.55 -16.37 14.08
N GLN A 655 0.64 -15.89 12.85
CA GLN A 655 -0.28 -14.91 12.28
C GLN A 655 -1.68 -15.53 12.03
N PHE A 656 -1.72 -16.80 11.64
CA PHE A 656 -2.96 -17.58 11.54
C PHE A 656 -3.56 -17.90 12.92
N THR A 657 -2.81 -18.51 13.83
CA THR A 657 -3.37 -19.03 15.09
C THR A 657 -3.68 -17.93 16.10
N TYR A 658 -2.82 -16.92 16.20
CA TYR A 658 -2.93 -15.84 17.20
C TYR A 658 -3.41 -14.53 16.59
N GLY A 659 -2.88 -14.19 15.41
CA GLY A 659 -3.31 -13.01 14.66
C GLY A 659 -4.74 -13.12 14.13
N GLY A 660 -5.31 -14.33 14.07
CA GLY A 660 -6.69 -14.53 13.64
C GLY A 660 -6.93 -14.23 12.15
N LEU A 661 -5.87 -14.33 11.35
CA LEU A 661 -5.87 -14.05 9.91
C LEU A 661 -6.35 -15.25 9.09
N TRP A 662 -7.66 -15.49 9.16
CA TRP A 662 -8.38 -16.44 8.30
C TRP A 662 -9.85 -16.04 8.16
N GLY A 663 -10.55 -16.57 7.15
CA GLY A 663 -11.98 -16.37 6.97
C GLY A 663 -12.59 -17.37 5.99
N ILE A 664 -13.82 -17.08 5.55
CA ILE A 664 -14.60 -17.98 4.68
C ILE A 664 -14.86 -17.33 3.32
N PHE A 665 -14.50 -18.06 2.26
CA PHE A 665 -15.04 -17.83 0.92
C PHE A 665 -16.18 -18.81 0.68
N ARG A 666 -17.42 -18.30 0.71
CA ARG A 666 -18.65 -19.07 0.60
C ARG A 666 -19.14 -19.08 -0.84
N VAL A 667 -19.21 -20.27 -1.41
CA VAL A 667 -19.66 -20.50 -2.79
C VAL A 667 -21.05 -21.10 -2.76
N ALA A 668 -22.04 -20.32 -3.20
CA ALA A 668 -23.41 -20.77 -3.28
C ALA A 668 -23.62 -21.66 -4.51
N SER A 669 -24.57 -22.61 -4.42
CA SER A 669 -25.08 -23.29 -5.59
C SER A 669 -25.66 -22.26 -6.56
N PRO A 670 -25.46 -22.42 -7.88
CA PRO A 670 -26.10 -21.54 -8.84
C PRO A 670 -27.61 -21.59 -8.59
N PRO A 671 -28.34 -20.47 -8.73
CA PRO A 671 -29.79 -20.52 -8.69
C PRO A 671 -30.27 -21.56 -9.70
N PRO A 672 -31.28 -22.40 -9.36
CA PRO A 672 -31.78 -23.39 -10.29
C PRO A 672 -32.19 -22.68 -11.58
N GLY A 673 -31.52 -23.02 -12.69
CA GLY A 673 -31.87 -22.48 -14.00
C GLY A 673 -33.30 -22.84 -14.37
N PRO A 674 -33.91 -22.18 -15.37
CA PRO A 674 -35.15 -22.68 -15.94
C PRO A 674 -34.91 -24.12 -16.40
N CYS A 675 -35.57 -25.08 -15.74
CA CYS A 675 -35.41 -26.50 -16.03
C CYS A 675 -35.95 -26.77 -17.45
N ASP A 676 -35.05 -26.84 -18.46
CA ASP A 676 -35.41 -27.01 -19.88
C ASP A 676 -36.30 -28.23 -20.14
N HIS A 677 -36.19 -29.28 -19.31
CA HIS A 677 -37.06 -30.45 -19.40
C HIS A 677 -38.44 -30.25 -18.74
N CYS A 678 -38.58 -29.30 -17.82
CA CYS A 678 -39.83 -29.10 -17.09
C CYS A 678 -40.84 -28.29 -17.91
N LYS A 679 -40.46 -27.60 -19.00
CA LYS A 679 -41.35 -26.88 -19.94
C LYS A 679 -42.56 -26.16 -19.29
N GLY A 680 -42.37 -25.56 -18.12
CA GLY A 680 -43.43 -24.84 -17.40
C GLY A 680 -44.38 -25.69 -16.54
N ASP A 681 -44.05 -26.94 -16.22
CA ASP A 681 -44.78 -27.77 -15.25
C ASP A 681 -44.38 -27.40 -13.80
N PRO A 682 -45.30 -26.86 -12.99
CA PRO A 682 -45.02 -26.46 -11.60
C PRO A 682 -44.89 -27.64 -10.62
N SER A 683 -45.07 -28.89 -11.05
CA SER A 683 -44.94 -30.11 -10.22
C SER A 683 -43.66 -30.92 -10.47
N CYS A 684 -42.80 -30.44 -11.38
CA CYS A 684 -41.56 -31.08 -11.79
C CYS A 684 -40.43 -30.82 -10.77
N ASP A 685 -39.80 -31.87 -10.23
CA ASP A 685 -38.63 -31.76 -9.35
C ASP A 685 -37.38 -31.43 -10.18
N CYS A 686 -36.70 -30.34 -9.83
CA CYS A 686 -35.47 -29.88 -10.49
C CYS A 686 -34.20 -30.48 -9.86
N ASN A 687 -34.33 -31.36 -8.86
CA ASN A 687 -33.18 -32.08 -8.33
C ASN A 687 -32.78 -33.24 -9.27
N PRO A 688 -31.50 -33.38 -9.64
CA PRO A 688 -31.04 -34.59 -10.30
C PRO A 688 -31.22 -35.79 -9.35
N PRO A 689 -31.56 -36.99 -9.87
CA PRO A 689 -31.61 -38.19 -9.04
C PRO A 689 -30.24 -38.43 -8.39
N ALA A 690 -30.25 -38.91 -7.14
CA ALA A 690 -29.09 -39.05 -6.26
C ALA A 690 -28.00 -40.05 -6.72
N ASP A 691 -27.99 -40.48 -7.98
CA ASP A 691 -27.15 -41.55 -8.52
C ASP A 691 -26.06 -41.08 -9.50
N TYR A 692 -25.61 -39.83 -9.40
CA TYR A 692 -24.35 -39.40 -10.03
C TYR A 692 -23.16 -39.58 -9.07
N GLY A 693 -23.01 -40.80 -8.57
CA GLY A 693 -21.79 -41.27 -7.91
C GLY A 693 -20.86 -41.97 -8.92
N ASP A 694 -19.58 -41.58 -8.88
CA ASP A 694 -18.42 -42.45 -9.15
C ASP A 694 -17.98 -42.90 -10.56
N THR A 695 -18.43 -42.32 -11.69
CA THR A 695 -17.91 -42.80 -13.01
C THR A 695 -17.39 -41.78 -14.04
N VAL A 696 -16.99 -40.56 -13.67
CA VAL A 696 -16.26 -39.68 -14.59
C VAL A 696 -15.04 -39.04 -13.92
N LEU A 697 -14.03 -39.84 -13.62
CA LEU A 697 -12.69 -39.37 -13.27
C LEU A 697 -11.66 -40.09 -14.15
N ARG A 698 -11.44 -39.55 -15.35
CA ARG A 698 -10.21 -39.61 -16.16
C ARG A 698 -10.49 -38.94 -17.51
N PRO A 699 -9.81 -37.85 -17.88
CA PRO A 699 -9.67 -37.51 -19.29
C PRO A 699 -8.80 -38.60 -19.93
N GLU A 700 -9.26 -39.21 -21.03
CA GLU A 700 -8.37 -39.98 -21.88
C GLU A 700 -7.25 -39.06 -22.42
N PRO A 701 -5.99 -39.54 -22.52
CA PRO A 701 -4.93 -38.75 -23.10
C PRO A 701 -5.22 -38.55 -24.59
N GLN A 702 -5.38 -37.30 -25.03
CA GLN A 702 -5.40 -36.97 -26.44
C GLN A 702 -4.11 -37.48 -27.10
N GLN A 703 -4.25 -38.49 -27.96
CA GLN A 703 -3.19 -38.91 -28.86
C GLN A 703 -2.90 -37.76 -29.84
N LYS A 704 -1.63 -37.36 -29.89
CA LYS A 704 -1.04 -36.59 -30.98
C LYS A 704 -1.38 -37.22 -32.33
N GLN A 705 -1.93 -36.41 -33.25
CA GLN A 705 -1.58 -36.41 -34.66
C GLN A 705 -1.51 -34.97 -35.16
#